data_AF-A0A444V0B0-F1
#
_entry.id   AF-A0A444V0B0-F1
#
_cell.length_a   1.000
_cell.length_b   1.000
_cell.length_c   1.000
_cell.angle_alpha   90.00
_cell.angle_beta   90.00
_cell.angle_gamma   90.00
#
_symmetry.space_group_name_H-M   'P 1'
#
loop_
_entity.id
_entity.type
_entity.pdbx_description
1 polymer ?
#
loop_
_entity_poly.entity_id
_entity_poly.type
_entity_poly.pdbx_seq_one_letter_code
_entity_poly.pdbx_strand_id
1 'polypeptide(L)'
;MEKWGLNTYLYGPKDDLKHRLLWREMYSAEEAVYLGSSIIAKVAGFGCQAFAILFDDIDHSLCQADKEAFSSFAHAEVSVANEIFHYLEKPDIFLFCPTEYCDTLCYPSLSKSTYLRTVGEELHPDIGVVWTGTKVISRELSVESLAGVEEVLRRRPLIWDNLHANDYDSKRVFLGPFKGRSARLVPCLRGLLLNPNCEFEANFIALHTLASWYRSGSCCTDTEDQQQEKETCESEKGKQTETQAHKEGSLQSLYCPEEALSRAIQDWMEEIAKPLQPGRQIRQVEKQSPVNNTESKRFPEGADPGQEPDKITRGSNHKLPQGAHKNSPPSSLSSPSSPAQQGETGPGGGIEPGEEERGKAEQQSLLNWGETSNEKERQSDGVEEEGERERLLKEKGCRGEVQACEPLTPAQVRMLVGLYYLPHEHGVEGQRLLKDFQWLNSKSDCVSVNVKKSEPRKAEEWRSRALQFQLACDCISRLHSCFISSSNRAVLYDLYPYLWDLRNTLLVAKAFVMWLGCRSNASVDLLGESEPWVFKGGIAGELQVELYRICRLLHCKTRGGPDASQCHPDLVGDRLLGAALSLSPEYCFVLEEEEELCGYALGVMDIKTFHKKCEATWLPAMREKYPKPTATTAPGRTLTQEAALFFHSERPSYPDSLLYHFPSMVQLDVLPPDLLLDTSVTRSLATCLLSALKANGSQGVFCEVLPTDRTRLEFLTKLGFLEIFGSDALTREDMVLGRLL
;
A
#
# COMPACT_ATOMS: atom_id res chain seq x y z
N MET A 1 -8.46 20.84 3.23
CA MET A 1 -7.49 21.62 2.43
C MET A 1 -7.75 23.12 2.56
N GLU A 2 -8.74 23.70 1.87
CA GLU A 2 -9.07 25.14 1.89
C GLU A 2 -9.16 25.77 3.30
N LYS A 3 -9.93 25.18 4.24
CA LYS A 3 -10.06 25.59 5.68
C LYS A 3 -8.70 25.81 6.37
N TRP A 4 -7.62 25.20 5.88
CA TRP A 4 -6.28 25.26 6.44
C TRP A 4 -5.25 25.95 5.53
N GLY A 5 -5.64 26.51 4.39
CA GLY A 5 -4.73 27.17 3.44
C GLY A 5 -3.90 26.22 2.57
N LEU A 6 -4.31 24.95 2.44
CA LEU A 6 -3.74 24.03 1.45
C LEU A 6 -4.46 24.20 0.10
N ASN A 7 -3.70 24.21 -0.99
CA ASN A 7 -4.08 24.79 -2.29
C ASN A 7 -3.97 23.82 -3.50
N THR A 8 -3.56 22.56 -3.30
CA THR A 8 -3.39 21.59 -4.40
C THR A 8 -3.89 20.22 -4.00
N TYR A 9 -4.50 19.53 -4.97
CA TYR A 9 -4.87 18.12 -4.92
C TYR A 9 -4.38 17.48 -6.23
N LEU A 10 -3.72 16.32 -6.14
CA LEU A 10 -3.30 15.54 -7.29
C LEU A 10 -4.14 14.27 -7.35
N TYR A 11 -4.82 14.06 -8.47
CA TYR A 11 -5.54 12.82 -8.73
C TYR A 11 -4.56 11.76 -9.27
N GLY A 12 -4.34 10.70 -8.51
CA GLY A 12 -3.52 9.56 -8.94
C GLY A 12 -3.73 8.26 -8.15
N PRO A 13 -4.98 7.80 -7.91
CA PRO A 13 -5.25 6.52 -7.24
C PRO A 13 -4.77 5.36 -8.13
N LYS A 14 -3.98 4.43 -7.58
CA LYS A 14 -3.43 3.30 -8.35
C LYS A 14 -4.50 2.31 -8.83
N ASP A 15 -5.60 2.18 -8.08
CA ASP A 15 -6.68 1.23 -8.33
C ASP A 15 -7.76 1.73 -9.30
N ASP A 16 -7.73 2.99 -9.73
CA ASP A 16 -8.51 3.39 -10.91
C ASP A 16 -7.86 2.76 -12.15
N LEU A 17 -8.56 1.78 -12.71
CA LEU A 17 -8.14 1.09 -13.93
C LEU A 17 -7.81 2.08 -15.04
N LYS A 18 -8.60 3.14 -15.23
CA LYS A 18 -8.39 4.13 -16.31
C LYS A 18 -7.33 5.19 -15.96
N HIS A 19 -6.84 5.23 -14.72
CA HIS A 19 -5.64 5.99 -14.37
C HIS A 19 -4.35 5.25 -14.75
N ARG A 20 -4.28 3.93 -14.51
CA ARG A 20 -3.02 3.15 -14.69
C ARG A 20 -3.11 1.97 -15.66
N LEU A 21 -3.98 0.98 -15.43
CA LEU A 21 -4.00 -0.28 -16.18
C LEU A 21 -4.51 -0.11 -17.62
N LEU A 22 -5.61 0.63 -17.76
CA LEU A 22 -6.39 0.89 -18.96
C LEU A 22 -6.31 2.36 -19.37
N TRP A 23 -5.15 3.02 -19.15
CA TRP A 23 -4.96 4.48 -19.36
C TRP A 23 -5.28 5.01 -20.77
N ARG A 24 -5.51 4.12 -21.75
CA ARG A 24 -5.94 4.47 -23.11
C ARG A 24 -7.46 4.49 -23.28
N GLU A 25 -8.23 3.95 -22.34
CA GLU A 25 -9.68 3.92 -22.37
C GLU A 25 -10.27 5.23 -21.87
N MET A 26 -11.11 5.87 -22.69
CA MET A 26 -11.80 7.09 -22.30
C MET A 26 -12.78 6.81 -21.15
N TYR A 27 -12.89 7.76 -20.25
CA TYR A 27 -13.94 7.75 -19.24
C TYR A 27 -15.30 8.02 -19.89
N SER A 28 -16.35 7.39 -19.35
CA SER A 28 -17.73 7.54 -19.82
C SER A 28 -18.30 8.91 -19.45
N ALA A 29 -19.47 9.25 -19.98
CA ALA A 29 -20.13 10.51 -19.63
C ALA A 29 -20.54 10.54 -18.14
N GLU A 30 -20.89 9.38 -17.59
CA GLU A 30 -21.25 9.17 -16.18
C GLU A 30 -20.01 9.25 -15.28
N GLU A 31 -18.94 8.53 -15.62
CA GLU A 31 -17.66 8.56 -14.88
C GLU A 31 -17.08 9.98 -14.85
N ALA A 32 -17.11 10.70 -15.97
CA ALA A 32 -16.62 12.08 -16.06
C ALA A 32 -17.39 13.06 -15.15
N VAL A 33 -18.67 12.80 -14.84
CA VAL A 33 -19.47 13.59 -13.88
C VAL A 33 -19.05 13.32 -12.43
N TYR A 34 -18.63 12.10 -12.10
CA TYR A 34 -18.15 11.75 -10.75
C TYR A 34 -16.68 12.16 -10.51
N LEU A 35 -15.83 12.04 -11.53
CA LEU A 35 -14.38 12.30 -11.44
C LEU A 35 -13.98 13.74 -11.80
N GLY A 36 -14.81 14.46 -12.54
CA GLY A 36 -14.58 15.87 -12.91
C GLY A 36 -13.58 16.10 -14.05
N SER A 37 -12.75 15.12 -14.45
CA SER A 37 -11.94 15.17 -15.68
C SER A 37 -11.16 13.89 -16.01
N SER A 38 -11.25 13.42 -17.25
CA SER A 38 -10.23 12.62 -17.99
C SER A 38 -10.63 12.44 -19.47
N ILE A 39 -9.77 12.20 -20.47
CA ILE A 39 -8.29 12.10 -20.53
C ILE A 39 -7.69 13.25 -21.38
N ILE A 40 -6.50 13.74 -21.01
CA ILE A 40 -5.61 14.74 -21.67
C ILE A 40 -6.31 15.66 -22.71
N ALA A 41 -6.46 15.23 -23.97
CA ALA A 41 -6.98 16.06 -25.05
C ALA A 41 -8.44 16.52 -24.88
N LYS A 42 -9.24 15.84 -24.05
CA LYS A 42 -10.57 16.32 -23.61
C LYS A 42 -10.57 16.96 -22.22
N VAL A 43 -9.55 16.73 -21.40
CA VAL A 43 -9.41 17.29 -20.04
C VAL A 43 -9.22 18.81 -20.07
N ALA A 44 -8.39 19.31 -20.99
CA ALA A 44 -8.30 20.75 -21.25
C ALA A 44 -9.68 21.34 -21.63
N GLY A 45 -10.47 20.59 -22.43
CA GLY A 45 -11.85 20.93 -22.80
C GLY A 45 -12.88 20.83 -21.66
N PHE A 46 -12.54 20.22 -20.52
CA PHE A 46 -13.35 20.19 -19.31
C PHE A 46 -12.89 21.20 -18.24
N GLY A 47 -11.88 22.01 -18.54
CA GLY A 47 -11.42 23.12 -17.69
C GLY A 47 -10.35 22.76 -16.66
N CYS A 48 -9.77 21.56 -16.71
CA CYS A 48 -8.58 21.24 -15.94
C CYS A 48 -7.33 21.79 -16.63
N GLN A 49 -6.46 22.44 -15.85
CA GLN A 49 -5.31 23.23 -16.32
C GLN A 49 -3.97 22.74 -15.75
N ALA A 50 -3.96 21.69 -14.94
CA ALA A 50 -2.80 21.15 -14.27
C ALA A 50 -2.70 19.64 -14.52
N PHE A 51 -1.51 19.15 -14.88
CA PHE A 51 -1.33 17.78 -15.37
C PHE A 51 -0.12 17.11 -14.72
N ALA A 52 -0.12 15.78 -14.73
CA ALA A 52 1.02 14.97 -14.28
C ALA A 52 1.18 13.73 -15.18
N ILE A 53 2.42 13.31 -15.38
CA ILE A 53 2.77 11.99 -15.93
C ILE A 53 3.58 11.23 -14.88
N LEU A 54 3.21 9.97 -14.63
CA LEU A 54 3.76 9.16 -13.54
C LEU A 54 4.41 7.89 -14.11
N PHE A 55 5.72 7.79 -13.99
CA PHE A 55 6.50 6.60 -14.34
C PHE A 55 6.90 5.79 -13.08
N ASP A 56 6.19 5.96 -11.96
CA ASP A 56 6.50 5.25 -10.73
C ASP A 56 6.15 3.75 -10.80
N ASP A 57 6.96 2.93 -10.12
CA ASP A 57 6.79 1.48 -9.94
C ASP A 57 6.65 0.67 -11.25
N ILE A 58 7.62 0.85 -12.16
CA ILE A 58 7.79 0.09 -13.41
C ILE A 58 9.21 -0.53 -13.54
N ASP A 59 9.37 -1.56 -14.37
CA ASP A 59 10.71 -2.04 -14.77
C ASP A 59 11.37 -1.05 -15.73
N HIS A 60 12.71 -1.00 -15.72
CA HIS A 60 13.53 -0.09 -16.52
C HIS A 60 13.80 -0.65 -17.94
N SER A 61 13.11 -1.73 -18.33
CA SER A 61 13.24 -2.38 -19.62
C SER A 61 12.43 -1.69 -20.72
N LEU A 62 13.12 -1.12 -21.71
CA LEU A 62 12.51 -0.73 -22.99
C LEU A 62 12.17 -1.96 -23.87
N CYS A 63 11.10 -1.86 -24.67
CA CYS A 63 10.82 -2.86 -25.71
C CYS A 63 11.83 -2.73 -26.87
N GLN A 64 11.85 -3.68 -27.81
CA GLN A 64 12.86 -3.67 -28.88
C GLN A 64 12.76 -2.44 -29.80
N ALA A 65 11.55 -1.99 -30.13
CA ALA A 65 11.35 -0.78 -30.95
C ALA A 65 11.82 0.49 -30.21
N ASP A 66 11.55 0.58 -28.90
CA ASP A 66 11.99 1.73 -28.09
C ASP A 66 13.52 1.77 -27.92
N LYS A 67 14.19 0.60 -27.85
CA LYS A 67 15.66 0.48 -27.86
C LYS A 67 16.30 0.91 -29.18
N GLU A 68 15.56 0.86 -30.27
CA GLU A 68 16.01 1.33 -31.60
C GLU A 68 15.72 2.84 -31.79
N ALA A 69 14.74 3.38 -31.08
CA ALA A 69 14.34 4.79 -31.14
C ALA A 69 15.05 5.70 -30.11
N PHE A 70 15.35 5.20 -28.91
CA PHE A 70 15.82 6.00 -27.78
C PHE A 70 17.15 5.51 -27.19
N SER A 71 17.99 6.46 -26.77
CA SER A 71 19.33 6.19 -26.22
C SER A 71 19.32 5.57 -24.82
N SER A 72 18.24 5.76 -24.05
CA SER A 72 18.07 5.28 -22.69
C SER A 72 16.59 5.28 -22.28
N PHE A 73 16.28 4.62 -21.16
CA PHE A 73 14.95 4.63 -20.55
C PHE A 73 14.50 6.06 -20.18
N ALA A 74 15.39 6.85 -19.57
CA ALA A 74 15.13 8.26 -19.23
C ALA A 74 14.81 9.11 -20.47
N HIS A 75 15.58 8.97 -21.55
CA HIS A 75 15.37 9.72 -22.78
C HIS A 75 14.00 9.40 -23.43
N ALA A 76 13.49 8.16 -23.30
CA ALA A 76 12.16 7.81 -23.76
C ALA A 76 11.06 8.52 -22.94
N GLU A 77 11.11 8.42 -21.61
CA GLU A 77 10.16 9.08 -20.70
C GLU A 77 10.16 10.61 -20.87
N VAL A 78 11.35 11.21 -20.95
CA VAL A 78 11.55 12.66 -21.11
C VAL A 78 11.03 13.14 -22.47
N SER A 79 11.27 12.38 -23.55
CA SER A 79 10.73 12.71 -24.88
C SER A 79 9.19 12.76 -24.85
N VAL A 80 8.56 11.75 -24.25
CA VAL A 80 7.09 11.68 -24.12
C VAL A 80 6.54 12.81 -23.23
N ALA A 81 7.18 13.09 -22.10
CA ALA A 81 6.78 14.16 -21.19
C ALA A 81 6.88 15.55 -21.84
N ASN A 82 7.98 15.82 -22.55
CA ASN A 82 8.18 17.07 -23.29
C ASN A 82 7.17 17.24 -24.44
N GLU A 83 6.88 16.16 -25.19
CA GLU A 83 5.88 16.18 -26.27
C GLU A 83 4.48 16.49 -25.74
N ILE A 84 4.04 15.81 -24.66
CA ILE A 84 2.73 16.06 -24.04
C ILE A 84 2.65 17.47 -23.46
N PHE A 85 3.71 17.96 -22.82
CA PHE A 85 3.78 19.33 -22.29
C PHE A 85 3.65 20.39 -23.40
N HIS A 86 4.26 20.16 -24.57
CA HIS A 86 4.11 21.04 -25.73
C HIS A 86 2.76 20.92 -26.42
N TYR A 87 2.19 19.71 -26.50
CA TYR A 87 0.84 19.47 -27.02
C TYR A 87 -0.25 20.16 -26.19
N LEU A 88 -0.07 20.26 -24.88
CA LEU A 88 -0.95 20.97 -23.94
C LEU A 88 -0.69 22.49 -23.87
N GLU A 89 0.01 23.06 -24.84
CA GLU A 89 0.34 24.50 -24.92
C GLU A 89 1.14 25.06 -23.71
N LYS A 90 1.90 24.19 -23.00
CA LYS A 90 2.72 24.50 -21.81
C LYS A 90 1.92 25.01 -20.59
N PRO A 91 1.15 24.14 -19.91
CA PRO A 91 0.37 24.53 -18.73
C PRO A 91 1.27 24.94 -17.54
N ASP A 92 0.81 25.91 -16.74
CA ASP A 92 1.53 26.48 -15.57
C ASP A 92 1.96 25.42 -14.53
N ILE A 93 1.26 24.28 -14.49
CA ILE A 93 1.56 23.13 -13.65
C ILE A 93 1.58 21.86 -14.51
N PHE A 94 2.77 21.38 -14.82
CA PHE A 94 3.01 20.04 -15.33
C PHE A 94 4.00 19.32 -14.42
N LEU A 95 3.68 18.09 -14.00
CA LEU A 95 4.50 17.28 -13.11
C LEU A 95 5.00 16.00 -13.78
N PHE A 96 6.23 15.61 -13.48
CA PHE A 96 6.87 14.36 -13.91
C PHE A 96 7.27 13.57 -12.68
N CYS A 97 6.69 12.38 -12.47
CA CYS A 97 7.20 11.45 -11.47
C CYS A 97 8.19 10.47 -12.12
N PRO A 98 9.49 10.54 -11.78
CA PRO A 98 10.51 9.68 -12.34
C PRO A 98 10.36 8.23 -11.85
N THR A 99 10.94 7.31 -12.61
CA THR A 99 11.12 5.91 -12.19
C THR A 99 12.09 5.78 -10.99
N GLU A 100 13.18 6.55 -10.96
CA GLU A 100 14.07 6.67 -9.79
C GLU A 100 13.61 7.80 -8.84
N TYR A 101 12.49 7.66 -8.13
CA TYR A 101 11.87 8.75 -7.35
C TYR A 101 12.39 8.98 -5.91
N CYS A 102 13.45 8.27 -5.48
CA CYS A 102 14.13 8.49 -4.19
C CYS A 102 15.57 7.98 -4.20
N ASP A 103 16.40 8.40 -3.24
CA ASP A 103 17.82 8.03 -3.15
C ASP A 103 18.06 6.50 -3.24
N THR A 104 17.21 5.70 -2.57
CA THR A 104 17.31 4.24 -2.58
C THR A 104 16.96 3.56 -3.90
N LEU A 105 16.38 4.28 -4.87
CA LEU A 105 16.15 3.79 -6.23
C LEU A 105 17.24 4.25 -7.22
N CYS A 106 18.07 5.23 -6.86
CA CYS A 106 19.06 5.83 -7.75
C CYS A 106 20.25 4.90 -8.01
N TYR A 107 20.44 4.42 -9.23
CA TYR A 107 21.56 3.54 -9.55
C TYR A 107 22.78 4.26 -10.18
N PRO A 108 24.01 4.12 -9.66
CA PRO A 108 24.41 3.44 -8.43
C PRO A 108 24.29 4.31 -7.16
N SER A 109 23.98 5.60 -7.31
CA SER A 109 23.71 6.58 -6.24
C SER A 109 23.20 7.89 -6.87
N LEU A 110 22.41 8.69 -6.15
CA LEU A 110 21.84 9.98 -6.60
C LEU A 110 22.75 10.80 -7.55
N SER A 111 23.92 11.25 -7.08
CA SER A 111 24.85 12.09 -7.85
C SER A 111 25.52 11.41 -9.05
N LYS A 112 25.42 10.08 -9.14
CA LYS A 112 26.01 9.27 -10.23
C LYS A 112 24.97 8.80 -11.25
N SER A 113 23.69 8.71 -10.87
CA SER A 113 22.61 8.24 -11.75
C SER A 113 22.70 8.87 -13.14
N THR A 114 22.76 8.03 -14.16
CA THR A 114 22.65 8.45 -15.57
C THR A 114 21.20 8.78 -15.90
N TYR A 115 20.25 8.03 -15.34
CA TYR A 115 18.82 8.25 -15.49
C TYR A 115 18.41 9.66 -15.01
N LEU A 116 18.70 10.02 -13.75
CA LEU A 116 18.35 11.34 -13.21
C LEU A 116 19.14 12.49 -13.83
N ARG A 117 20.36 12.24 -14.32
CA ARG A 117 21.13 13.25 -15.06
C ARG A 117 20.45 13.59 -16.39
N THR A 118 19.97 12.61 -17.14
CA THR A 118 19.15 12.82 -18.35
C THR A 118 17.84 13.56 -18.01
N VAL A 119 17.15 13.22 -16.91
CA VAL A 119 15.95 13.96 -16.46
C VAL A 119 16.28 15.42 -16.06
N GLY A 120 17.46 15.67 -15.50
CA GLY A 120 17.95 17.03 -15.21
C GLY A 120 18.40 17.80 -16.46
N GLU A 121 18.91 17.11 -17.48
CA GLU A 121 19.49 17.69 -18.70
C GLU A 121 18.47 17.96 -19.81
N GLU A 122 17.50 17.06 -20.00
CA GLU A 122 16.66 17.01 -21.21
C GLU A 122 15.18 17.32 -20.95
N LEU A 123 14.69 17.18 -19.71
CA LEU A 123 13.31 17.53 -19.37
C LEU A 123 13.13 19.06 -19.41
N HIS A 124 12.00 19.53 -19.96
CA HIS A 124 11.72 20.96 -20.10
C HIS A 124 11.78 21.67 -18.73
N PRO A 125 12.46 22.83 -18.60
CA PRO A 125 12.75 23.44 -17.31
C PRO A 125 11.52 23.80 -16.47
N ASP A 126 10.38 24.08 -17.11
CA ASP A 126 9.14 24.46 -16.43
C ASP A 126 8.37 23.25 -15.85
N ILE A 127 8.74 22.02 -16.21
CA ILE A 127 8.15 20.79 -15.66
C ILE A 127 8.70 20.53 -14.25
N GLY A 128 7.80 20.43 -13.27
CA GLY A 128 8.15 20.05 -11.90
C GLY A 128 8.44 18.56 -11.77
N VAL A 129 9.56 18.19 -11.15
CA VAL A 129 9.90 16.78 -10.90
C VAL A 129 9.51 16.38 -9.48
N VAL A 130 8.86 15.22 -9.35
CA VAL A 130 8.42 14.64 -8.08
C VAL A 130 9.55 13.88 -7.39
N TRP A 131 9.59 13.95 -6.05
CA TRP A 131 10.59 13.26 -5.23
C TRP A 131 10.01 12.79 -3.89
N THR A 132 10.29 11.57 -3.43
CA THR A 132 9.83 11.07 -2.10
C THR A 132 10.93 11.12 -1.02
N GLY A 133 12.16 11.49 -1.40
CA GLY A 133 13.27 11.80 -0.49
C GLY A 133 14.36 10.74 -0.44
N THR A 134 14.85 10.45 0.77
CA THR A 134 15.90 9.45 1.01
C THR A 134 15.40 8.02 0.86
N LYS A 135 14.08 7.81 0.97
CA LYS A 135 13.38 6.53 0.75
C LYS A 135 11.95 6.81 0.26
N VAL A 136 11.30 5.77 -0.28
CA VAL A 136 9.85 5.74 -0.53
C VAL A 136 9.05 6.30 0.66
N ILE A 137 9.41 5.90 1.89
CA ILE A 137 8.86 6.44 3.15
C ILE A 137 10.00 7.06 3.97
N SER A 138 10.46 8.24 3.54
CA SER A 138 11.53 8.99 4.21
C SER A 138 11.18 9.27 5.69
N ARG A 139 12.04 8.83 6.62
CA ARG A 139 11.88 9.10 8.05
C ARG A 139 12.05 10.59 8.36
N GLU A 140 13.11 11.18 7.83
CA GLU A 140 13.48 12.59 7.97
C GLU A 140 13.94 13.12 6.60
N LEU A 141 13.74 14.43 6.37
CA LEU A 141 14.22 15.18 5.20
C LEU A 141 14.93 16.45 5.70
N SER A 142 16.12 16.72 5.16
CA SER A 142 16.94 17.87 5.52
C SER A 142 17.28 18.73 4.28
N VAL A 143 17.65 19.99 4.49
CA VAL A 143 18.00 20.92 3.39
C VAL A 143 19.20 20.38 2.61
N GLU A 144 20.16 19.81 3.35
CA GLU A 144 21.38 19.19 2.83
C GLU A 144 21.06 17.95 1.98
N SER A 145 20.08 17.13 2.37
CA SER A 145 19.64 15.98 1.57
C SER A 145 18.99 16.36 0.24
N LEU A 146 18.27 17.49 0.19
CA LEU A 146 17.61 17.95 -1.05
C LEU A 146 18.52 18.80 -1.94
N ALA A 147 19.60 19.39 -1.42
CA ALA A 147 20.55 20.16 -2.21
C ALA A 147 21.18 19.32 -3.33
N GLY A 148 21.55 18.06 -3.05
CA GLY A 148 22.05 17.13 -4.07
C GLY A 148 20.97 16.66 -5.06
N VAL A 149 19.70 16.72 -4.68
CA VAL A 149 18.56 16.41 -5.56
C VAL A 149 18.31 17.59 -6.52
N GLU A 150 18.33 18.83 -6.01
CA GLU A 150 18.24 20.05 -6.83
C GLU A 150 19.44 20.19 -7.80
N GLU A 151 20.65 19.78 -7.38
CA GLU A 151 21.85 19.75 -8.25
C GLU A 151 21.66 18.79 -9.44
N VAL A 152 21.24 17.54 -9.20
CA VAL A 152 21.08 16.52 -10.25
C VAL A 152 19.88 16.83 -11.15
N LEU A 153 18.73 17.20 -10.57
CA LEU A 153 17.52 17.53 -11.32
C LEU A 153 17.55 18.92 -11.98
N ARG A 154 18.50 19.79 -11.59
CA ARG A 154 18.64 21.19 -12.03
C ARG A 154 17.42 22.09 -11.77
N ARG A 155 16.56 21.67 -10.84
CA ARG A 155 15.32 22.34 -10.43
C ARG A 155 14.90 21.86 -9.05
N ARG A 156 14.20 22.72 -8.30
CA ARG A 156 13.64 22.36 -6.97
C ARG A 156 12.65 21.22 -7.11
N PRO A 157 12.78 20.13 -6.32
CA PRO A 157 11.82 19.05 -6.35
C PRO A 157 10.46 19.51 -5.79
N LEU A 158 9.38 18.89 -6.28
CA LEU A 158 8.12 18.79 -5.56
C LEU A 158 8.18 17.52 -4.71
N ILE A 159 7.96 17.62 -3.40
CA ILE A 159 7.94 16.43 -2.54
C ILE A 159 6.59 15.72 -2.66
N TRP A 160 6.60 14.41 -2.92
CA TRP A 160 5.49 13.51 -2.70
C TRP A 160 5.77 12.74 -1.41
N ASP A 161 5.10 13.12 -0.34
CA ASP A 161 5.43 12.67 1.01
C ASP A 161 4.55 11.49 1.44
N ASN A 162 5.14 10.31 1.57
CA ASN A 162 4.46 9.10 2.03
C ASN A 162 4.54 8.90 3.56
N LEU A 163 4.86 9.95 4.35
CA LEU A 163 4.95 9.85 5.82
C LEU A 163 3.67 9.30 6.50
N HIS A 164 2.52 9.43 5.85
CA HIS A 164 1.22 9.00 6.36
C HIS A 164 0.54 7.92 5.50
N ALA A 165 1.20 7.41 4.45
CA ALA A 165 0.67 6.31 3.64
C ALA A 165 0.64 5.00 4.46
N ASN A 166 -0.38 4.17 4.25
CA ASN A 166 -0.55 2.84 4.86
C ASN A 166 -0.97 1.73 3.87
N ASP A 167 -1.05 2.04 2.58
CA ASP A 167 -1.34 1.11 1.47
C ASP A 167 -0.46 -0.17 1.48
N TYR A 168 0.78 -0.07 1.96
CA TYR A 168 1.71 -1.19 2.09
C TYR A 168 1.50 -2.08 3.32
N ASP A 169 0.64 -1.73 4.29
CA ASP A 169 0.38 -2.54 5.50
C ASP A 169 -1.00 -2.20 6.12
N SER A 170 -2.01 -3.01 5.77
CA SER A 170 -3.41 -2.88 6.21
C SER A 170 -3.66 -3.11 7.71
N LYS A 171 -2.62 -3.38 8.52
CA LYS A 171 -2.72 -3.40 9.99
C LYS A 171 -2.29 -2.07 10.63
N ARG A 172 -1.90 -1.08 9.82
CA ARG A 172 -1.36 0.21 10.27
C ARG A 172 -2.23 1.36 9.80
N VAL A 173 -2.37 2.36 10.67
CA VAL A 173 -2.92 3.68 10.37
C VAL A 173 -2.09 4.72 11.12
N PHE A 174 -1.91 5.90 10.53
CA PHE A 174 -0.99 6.93 11.01
C PHE A 174 -1.77 8.20 11.36
N LEU A 175 -2.01 8.38 12.67
CA LEU A 175 -2.74 9.51 13.23
C LEU A 175 -1.79 10.53 13.90
N GLY A 176 -0.48 10.30 13.85
CA GLY A 176 0.55 11.21 14.38
C GLY A 176 0.71 12.50 13.56
N PRO A 177 1.40 13.52 14.10
CA PRO A 177 1.62 14.78 13.41
C PRO A 177 2.65 14.64 12.29
N PHE A 178 2.53 15.48 11.26
CA PHE A 178 3.57 15.68 10.25
C PHE A 178 4.90 16.05 10.95
N LYS A 179 5.99 15.33 10.66
CA LYS A 179 7.24 15.35 11.43
C LYS A 179 8.45 14.94 10.58
N GLY A 180 9.66 15.31 11.03
CA GLY A 180 10.93 14.93 10.39
C GLY A 180 11.29 15.79 9.18
N ARG A 181 10.46 16.78 8.82
CA ARG A 181 10.71 17.74 7.76
C ARG A 181 10.97 19.09 8.41
N SER A 182 12.15 19.69 8.20
CA SER A 182 12.43 21.03 8.73
C SER A 182 11.51 22.06 8.06
N ALA A 183 10.95 23.01 8.81
CA ALA A 183 10.16 24.10 8.23
C ALA A 183 10.99 24.97 7.25
N ARG A 184 12.31 24.97 7.42
CA ARG A 184 13.27 25.60 6.48
C ARG A 184 13.30 24.96 5.08
N LEU A 185 12.64 23.81 4.88
CA LEU A 185 12.48 23.21 3.55
C LEU A 185 11.47 23.96 2.67
N VAL A 186 10.46 24.64 3.25
CA VAL A 186 9.41 25.33 2.48
C VAL A 186 9.96 26.24 1.38
N PRO A 187 10.93 27.16 1.64
CA PRO A 187 11.54 27.99 0.60
C PRO A 187 12.51 27.25 -0.35
N CYS A 188 12.82 25.96 -0.12
CA CYS A 188 13.68 25.14 -0.97
C CYS A 188 12.90 24.23 -1.94
N LEU A 189 11.58 24.10 -1.79
CA LEU A 189 10.75 23.20 -2.60
C LEU A 189 10.02 23.94 -3.74
N ARG A 190 9.61 23.19 -4.77
CA ARG A 190 8.55 23.62 -5.72
C ARG A 190 7.15 23.43 -5.11
N GLY A 191 7.01 22.48 -4.18
CA GLY A 191 5.79 22.21 -3.41
C GLY A 191 5.93 20.94 -2.58
N LEU A 192 4.89 20.60 -1.80
CA LEU A 192 4.77 19.32 -1.11
C LEU A 192 3.33 18.82 -1.21
N LEU A 193 3.16 17.63 -1.78
CA LEU A 193 1.93 16.85 -1.79
C LEU A 193 2.06 15.71 -0.78
N LEU A 194 1.07 15.52 0.08
CA LEU A 194 1.03 14.41 1.03
C LEU A 194 0.22 13.27 0.43
N ASN A 195 0.79 12.06 0.43
CA ASN A 195 0.07 10.82 0.22
C ASN A 195 -0.26 10.23 1.61
N PRO A 196 -1.51 10.29 2.06
CA PRO A 196 -1.88 9.98 3.43
C PRO A 196 -2.48 8.56 3.53
N ASN A 197 -3.19 8.24 4.61
CA ASN A 197 -3.81 6.92 4.77
C ASN A 197 -4.92 6.69 3.73
N CYS A 198 -5.20 5.43 3.39
CA CYS A 198 -6.34 5.03 2.56
C CYS A 198 -7.68 5.47 3.17
N GLU A 199 -7.79 5.39 4.51
CA GLU A 199 -8.94 5.84 5.29
C GLU A 199 -9.06 7.37 5.28
N PHE A 200 -10.13 7.89 4.70
CA PHE A 200 -10.31 9.32 4.47
C PHE A 200 -10.36 10.12 5.78
N GLU A 201 -11.10 9.64 6.78
CA GLU A 201 -11.32 10.34 8.06
C GLU A 201 -10.09 10.26 8.99
N ALA A 202 -9.21 9.27 8.80
CA ALA A 202 -7.94 9.18 9.52
C ALA A 202 -6.99 10.35 9.20
N ASN A 203 -7.16 10.98 8.04
CA ASN A 203 -6.22 11.96 7.49
C ASN A 203 -6.35 13.38 8.06
N PHE A 204 -7.28 13.61 8.99
CA PHE A 204 -7.51 14.92 9.59
C PHE A 204 -6.25 15.51 10.24
N ILE A 205 -5.59 14.74 11.12
CA ILE A 205 -4.38 15.20 11.83
C ILE A 205 -3.22 15.40 10.86
N ALA A 206 -3.03 14.47 9.92
CA ALA A 206 -1.96 14.52 8.92
C ALA A 206 -2.02 15.84 8.10
N LEU A 207 -3.18 16.16 7.55
CA LEU A 207 -3.40 17.38 6.75
C LEU A 207 -3.39 18.68 7.59
N HIS A 208 -3.94 18.66 8.82
CA HIS A 208 -3.95 19.82 9.72
C HIS A 208 -2.54 20.20 10.18
N THR A 209 -1.74 19.19 10.56
CA THR A 209 -0.37 19.39 11.03
C THR A 209 0.58 19.73 9.89
N LEU A 210 0.41 19.16 8.69
CA LEU A 210 1.07 19.62 7.47
C LEU A 210 0.79 21.10 7.18
N ALA A 211 -0.47 21.52 7.23
CA ALA A 211 -0.83 22.92 7.00
C ALA A 211 -0.23 23.87 8.06
N SER A 212 -0.06 23.38 9.29
CA SER A 212 0.63 24.10 10.36
C SER A 212 2.14 24.20 10.10
N TRP A 213 2.77 23.13 9.62
CA TRP A 213 4.17 23.12 9.18
C TRP A 213 4.44 24.07 8.01
N TYR A 214 3.54 24.08 7.02
CA TYR A 214 3.67 24.95 5.85
C TYR A 214 3.68 26.43 6.25
N ARG A 215 2.70 26.87 7.06
CA ARG A 215 2.63 28.25 7.58
C ARG A 215 3.90 28.62 8.36
N SER A 216 4.40 27.73 9.21
CA SER A 216 5.65 27.93 9.96
C SER A 216 6.88 28.13 9.06
N GLY A 217 6.92 27.52 7.87
CA GLY A 217 7.99 27.72 6.90
C GLY A 217 7.80 28.98 6.06
N SER A 218 6.58 29.27 5.61
CA SER A 218 6.27 30.47 4.80
C SER A 218 6.61 31.78 5.52
N CYS A 219 6.35 31.89 6.84
CA CYS A 219 6.65 33.13 7.58
C CYS A 219 8.15 33.48 7.68
N CYS A 220 9.07 32.64 7.19
CA CYS A 220 10.50 32.95 7.18
C CYS A 220 10.87 33.98 6.11
N THR A 221 10.25 33.93 4.92
CA THR A 221 10.65 34.78 3.77
C THR A 221 10.42 36.26 4.03
N ASP A 222 9.34 36.59 4.73
CA ASP A 222 8.88 37.97 4.93
C ASP A 222 9.76 38.77 5.92
N THR A 223 10.73 38.11 6.57
CA THR A 223 11.53 38.70 7.66
C THR A 223 12.98 39.02 7.31
N GLU A 224 13.54 38.48 6.23
CA GLU A 224 14.91 38.78 5.80
C GLU A 224 14.97 40.11 5.03
N ASP A 225 14.01 40.38 4.13
CA ASP A 225 13.90 41.65 3.39
C ASP A 225 13.76 42.87 4.33
N GLN A 226 13.07 42.73 5.47
CA GLN A 226 12.86 43.84 6.42
C GLN A 226 14.06 44.14 7.34
N GLN A 227 15.14 43.36 7.27
CA GLN A 227 16.33 43.59 8.09
C GLN A 227 17.40 44.41 7.34
N GLN A 228 17.52 44.27 6.02
CA GLN A 228 18.48 45.06 5.24
C GLN A 228 18.14 46.57 5.19
N GLU A 229 16.86 46.95 5.29
CA GLU A 229 16.47 48.38 5.33
C GLU A 229 16.74 49.08 6.68
N LYS A 230 17.17 48.36 7.74
CA LYS A 230 17.36 48.94 9.08
C LYS A 230 18.79 49.13 9.55
N GLU A 231 19.78 48.44 8.97
CA GLU A 231 21.18 48.57 9.41
C GLU A 231 21.89 49.85 8.93
N THR A 232 21.27 50.65 8.05
CA THR A 232 21.87 51.90 7.52
C THR A 232 21.66 53.14 8.39
N CYS A 233 20.91 53.05 9.49
CA CYS A 233 20.44 54.22 10.25
C CYS A 233 20.58 54.15 11.78
N GLU A 234 21.67 53.60 12.34
CA GLU A 234 21.99 53.86 13.76
C GLU A 234 23.51 53.85 14.08
N SER A 235 24.20 54.93 13.69
CA SER A 235 25.57 55.23 14.14
C SER A 235 25.63 56.50 14.99
N GLU A 236 25.50 56.36 16.33
CA GLU A 236 26.30 57.10 17.33
C GLU A 236 25.98 56.74 18.79
N LYS A 237 26.98 56.90 19.67
CA LYS A 237 26.88 56.98 21.16
C LYS A 237 26.39 55.72 21.91
N GLY A 238 27.32 54.80 22.19
CA GLY A 238 27.12 53.73 23.17
C GLY A 238 27.64 54.04 24.58
N LYS A 239 27.50 53.07 25.50
CA LYS A 239 28.41 52.88 26.66
C LYS A 239 28.35 51.44 27.17
N GLN A 240 29.40 51.04 27.89
CA GLN A 240 29.64 49.66 28.32
C GLN A 240 28.81 49.26 29.55
N THR A 241 28.37 48.01 29.59
CA THR A 241 28.53 47.13 30.76
C THR A 241 28.62 45.67 30.31
N GLU A 242 29.43 44.87 31.00
CA GLU A 242 29.73 43.49 30.62
C GLU A 242 28.86 42.50 31.40
N THR A 243 28.12 41.63 30.69
CA THR A 243 27.62 40.37 31.25
C THR A 243 27.69 39.27 30.19
N GLN A 244 28.85 38.61 30.06
CA GLN A 244 28.99 37.43 29.21
C GLN A 244 28.37 36.20 29.89
N ALA A 245 27.07 35.96 29.64
CA ALA A 245 26.41 34.69 29.89
C ALA A 245 25.20 34.51 28.95
N HIS A 246 25.08 33.32 28.34
CA HIS A 246 23.94 32.85 27.55
C HIS A 246 23.42 33.78 26.42
N LYS A 247 24.09 33.72 25.26
CA LYS A 247 23.48 33.99 23.94
C LYS A 247 23.57 32.78 22.99
N GLU A 248 23.31 31.59 23.53
CA GLU A 248 23.14 30.33 22.78
C GLU A 248 21.75 29.70 23.05
N GLY A 249 20.76 30.53 23.38
CA GLY A 249 19.40 30.10 23.75
C GLY A 249 18.34 30.54 22.73
N SER A 250 17.48 29.60 22.35
CA SER A 250 16.30 29.78 21.48
C SER A 250 16.58 30.24 20.05
N LEU A 251 17.16 29.34 19.25
CA LEU A 251 16.59 29.10 17.92
C LEU A 251 15.39 28.16 18.11
N GLN A 252 14.24 28.71 18.48
CA GLN A 252 13.01 27.92 18.67
C GLN A 252 12.66 27.23 17.35
N SER A 253 12.30 25.94 17.37
CA SER A 253 11.85 25.26 16.15
C SER A 253 10.57 25.93 15.64
N LEU A 254 10.65 26.57 14.47
CA LEU A 254 9.56 27.28 13.78
C LEU A 254 8.26 26.48 13.73
N TYR A 255 8.38 25.15 13.64
CA TYR A 255 7.29 24.20 13.76
C TYR A 255 7.55 23.23 14.93
N CYS A 256 6.54 23.03 15.77
CA CYS A 256 6.54 22.11 16.89
C CYS A 256 5.48 21.01 16.67
N PRO A 257 5.86 19.75 16.38
CA PRO A 257 4.89 18.68 16.08
C PRO A 257 3.88 18.42 17.21
N GLU A 258 4.28 18.60 18.47
CA GLU A 258 3.43 18.36 19.63
C GLU A 258 2.39 19.48 19.85
N GLU A 259 2.76 20.75 19.61
CA GLU A 259 1.79 21.85 19.59
C GLU A 259 0.82 21.72 18.41
N ALA A 260 1.33 21.33 17.23
CA ALA A 260 0.50 21.10 16.06
C ALA A 260 -0.48 19.94 16.30
N LEU A 261 -0.02 18.83 16.88
CA LEU A 261 -0.86 17.71 17.29
C LEU A 261 -1.93 18.14 18.33
N SER A 262 -1.54 18.94 19.31
CA SER A 262 -2.45 19.44 20.35
C SER A 262 -3.62 20.24 19.74
N ARG A 263 -3.33 21.12 18.78
CA ARG A 263 -4.33 21.90 18.04
C ARG A 263 -5.16 21.00 17.11
N ALA A 264 -4.53 20.08 16.40
CA ALA A 264 -5.22 19.15 15.49
C ALA A 264 -6.21 18.24 16.23
N ILE A 265 -5.85 17.71 17.41
CA ILE A 265 -6.77 16.91 18.24
C ILE A 265 -7.94 17.76 18.72
N GLN A 266 -7.70 19.01 19.16
CA GLN A 266 -8.76 19.91 19.60
C GLN A 266 -9.78 20.18 18.48
N ASP A 267 -9.31 20.49 17.27
CA ASP A 267 -10.18 20.73 16.12
C ASP A 267 -10.88 19.44 15.64
N TRP A 268 -10.23 18.27 15.73
CA TRP A 268 -10.80 16.99 15.30
C TRP A 268 -11.95 16.54 16.21
N MET A 269 -11.85 16.81 17.52
CA MET A 269 -12.94 16.55 18.47
C MET A 269 -14.25 17.22 18.08
N GLU A 270 -14.21 18.39 17.43
CA GLU A 270 -15.43 19.04 16.92
C GLU A 270 -16.04 18.26 15.74
N GLU A 271 -15.23 17.70 14.85
CA GLU A 271 -15.73 16.93 13.70
C GLU A 271 -16.19 15.51 14.10
N ILE A 272 -15.57 14.89 15.12
CA ILE A 272 -16.03 13.60 15.68
C ILE A 272 -17.38 13.74 16.41
N ALA A 273 -17.61 14.91 17.04
CA ALA A 273 -18.87 15.18 17.74
C ALA A 273 -20.07 15.39 16.79
N LYS A 274 -19.83 15.77 15.52
CA LYS A 274 -20.88 16.03 14.51
C LYS A 274 -21.41 14.70 13.95
N PRO A 275 -22.74 14.50 13.86
CA PRO A 275 -23.29 13.35 13.15
C PRO A 275 -22.99 13.47 11.64
N LEU A 276 -22.90 12.32 10.97
CA LEU A 276 -22.71 12.27 9.52
C LEU A 276 -23.87 12.99 8.80
N GLN A 277 -23.58 14.12 8.14
CA GLN A 277 -24.54 14.79 7.26
C GLN A 277 -24.71 13.97 5.98
N PRO A 278 -25.93 13.58 5.56
CA PRO A 278 -26.17 12.80 4.35
C PRO A 278 -25.82 13.56 3.05
N GLY A 279 -24.53 13.57 2.73
CA GLY A 279 -23.95 14.24 1.57
C GLY A 279 -23.84 15.76 1.72
N ARG A 280 -22.84 16.34 1.04
CA ARG A 280 -23.03 17.70 0.52
C ARG A 280 -24.23 17.62 -0.43
N GLN A 281 -25.22 18.50 -0.27
CA GLN A 281 -26.07 18.82 -1.41
C GLN A 281 -25.14 19.23 -2.54
N ILE A 282 -25.21 18.53 -3.69
CA ILE A 282 -24.67 19.07 -4.93
C ILE A 282 -25.39 20.40 -5.10
N ARG A 283 -24.67 21.51 -4.96
CA ARG A 283 -25.21 22.81 -5.36
C ARG A 283 -25.60 22.64 -6.81
N GLN A 284 -26.90 22.67 -7.09
CA GLN A 284 -27.36 22.85 -8.45
C GLN A 284 -26.62 24.09 -8.96
N VAL A 285 -25.90 23.94 -10.07
CA VAL A 285 -25.27 25.09 -10.72
C VAL A 285 -26.41 26.02 -11.07
N GLU A 286 -26.55 27.10 -10.30
CA GLU A 286 -27.58 28.09 -10.54
C GLU A 286 -27.40 28.56 -11.97
N LYS A 287 -28.39 28.27 -12.82
CA LYS A 287 -28.44 28.80 -14.18
C LYS A 287 -28.62 30.31 -14.04
N GLN A 288 -27.51 31.03 -13.96
CA GLN A 288 -27.48 32.48 -13.97
C GLN A 288 -28.19 32.91 -15.25
N SER A 289 -29.43 33.39 -15.09
CA SER A 289 -30.19 33.97 -16.17
C SER A 289 -29.41 35.17 -16.70
N PRO A 290 -29.28 35.33 -18.03
CA PRO A 290 -28.45 36.38 -18.60
C PRO A 290 -28.98 37.75 -18.14
N VAL A 291 -28.15 38.48 -17.41
CA VAL A 291 -28.48 39.84 -16.96
C VAL A 291 -28.49 40.73 -18.19
N ASN A 292 -29.67 41.27 -18.52
CA ASN A 292 -29.81 42.29 -19.55
C ASN A 292 -29.00 43.53 -19.17
N ASN A 293 -27.92 43.80 -19.91
CA ASN A 293 -27.36 45.14 -20.05
C ASN A 293 -27.17 45.43 -21.53
N THR A 294 -28.10 46.21 -22.07
CA THR A 294 -28.02 46.77 -23.41
C THR A 294 -26.94 47.86 -23.46
N GLU A 295 -26.00 47.74 -24.39
CA GLU A 295 -25.67 48.89 -25.25
C GLU A 295 -25.09 48.44 -26.60
N SER A 296 -25.17 49.33 -27.60
CA SER A 296 -25.06 48.95 -29.02
C SER A 296 -23.67 49.11 -29.61
N LYS A 297 -23.33 48.19 -30.54
CA LYS A 297 -22.77 48.59 -31.84
C LYS A 297 -23.15 47.57 -32.93
N ARG A 298 -23.39 48.10 -34.14
CA ARG A 298 -24.05 47.41 -35.25
C ARG A 298 -23.07 46.65 -36.13
N PHE A 299 -23.52 45.53 -36.69
CA PHE A 299 -23.20 45.15 -38.07
C PHE A 299 -24.51 45.06 -38.88
N PRO A 300 -24.50 45.23 -40.22
CA PRO A 300 -25.74 45.38 -41.00
C PRO A 300 -26.45 44.06 -41.31
N GLU A 301 -27.78 44.11 -41.37
CA GLU A 301 -28.65 43.00 -41.78
C GLU A 301 -28.93 43.01 -43.31
N GLY A 302 -29.35 41.85 -43.84
CA GLY A 302 -30.01 41.73 -45.15
C GLY A 302 -29.49 40.55 -45.99
N ALA A 303 -30.32 39.62 -46.48
CA ALA A 303 -31.74 39.42 -46.23
C ALA A 303 -32.17 37.95 -46.53
N ASP A 304 -33.28 37.52 -45.95
CA ASP A 304 -34.05 36.30 -46.25
C ASP A 304 -35.25 36.69 -47.17
N PRO A 305 -36.08 35.80 -47.80
CA PRO A 305 -36.06 34.33 -47.75
C PRO A 305 -36.27 33.54 -49.08
N GLY A 306 -35.80 32.28 -49.08
CA GLY A 306 -36.62 31.14 -49.55
C GLY A 306 -36.53 30.60 -51.01
N GLN A 307 -37.15 29.42 -51.16
CA GLN A 307 -37.50 28.65 -52.39
C GLN A 307 -36.41 27.83 -53.13
N GLU A 308 -36.58 26.50 -53.08
CA GLU A 308 -36.24 25.54 -54.15
C GLU A 308 -37.22 25.72 -55.36
N PRO A 309 -37.08 25.09 -56.55
CA PRO A 309 -36.20 23.96 -56.89
C PRO A 309 -35.53 23.94 -58.31
N ASP A 310 -34.83 22.82 -58.56
CA ASP A 310 -34.67 22.12 -59.86
C ASP A 310 -33.60 22.57 -60.89
N LYS A 311 -33.40 21.70 -61.90
CA LYS A 311 -32.25 21.58 -62.81
C LYS A 311 -32.30 22.55 -64.01
N ILE A 312 -31.14 22.84 -64.61
CA ILE A 312 -30.92 22.73 -66.08
C ILE A 312 -29.42 22.69 -66.44
N THR A 313 -29.09 22.32 -67.69
CA THR A 313 -27.76 21.88 -68.17
C THR A 313 -27.11 22.82 -69.20
N ARG A 314 -25.81 22.52 -69.51
CA ARG A 314 -24.92 23.03 -70.59
C ARG A 314 -24.02 24.22 -70.21
N GLY A 315 -22.72 24.26 -70.59
CA GLY A 315 -21.84 23.22 -71.14
C GLY A 315 -20.74 23.72 -72.10
N SER A 316 -19.66 22.92 -72.28
CA SER A 316 -18.54 23.11 -73.25
C SER A 316 -17.62 24.33 -73.00
N ASN A 317 -16.31 24.38 -73.31
CA ASN A 317 -15.28 23.44 -73.85
C ASN A 317 -13.91 23.83 -73.16
N HIS A 318 -12.81 23.06 -73.10
CA HIS A 318 -12.10 22.32 -74.16
C HIS A 318 -11.13 21.22 -73.65
N LYS A 319 -11.14 20.08 -74.36
CA LYS A 319 -10.04 19.19 -74.82
C LYS A 319 -8.96 18.60 -73.87
N LEU A 320 -8.79 17.27 -74.03
CA LEU A 320 -7.64 16.44 -73.60
C LEU A 320 -6.55 16.34 -74.71
N PRO A 321 -5.47 15.53 -74.54
CA PRO A 321 -5.52 14.06 -74.73
C PRO A 321 -5.11 13.28 -73.46
N GLN A 322 -5.58 12.07 -73.11
CA GLN A 322 -6.07 10.84 -73.79
C GLN A 322 -5.02 9.75 -74.12
N GLY A 323 -5.36 8.51 -73.74
CA GLY A 323 -4.59 7.26 -73.84
C GLY A 323 -4.79 6.39 -72.57
N ALA A 324 -5.94 5.75 -72.32
CA ALA A 324 -6.44 4.49 -72.95
C ALA A 324 -5.50 3.29 -72.71
N HIS A 325 -5.88 2.08 -72.28
CA HIS A 325 -7.14 1.36 -71.94
C HIS A 325 -6.74 0.12 -71.07
N LYS A 326 -7.54 -0.72 -70.38
CA LYS A 326 -8.96 -0.96 -69.98
C LYS A 326 -8.91 -2.01 -68.82
N ASN A 327 -9.93 -2.50 -68.10
CA ASN A 327 -11.42 -2.46 -68.15
C ASN A 327 -11.98 -2.58 -66.68
N SER A 328 -13.27 -2.91 -66.48
CA SER A 328 -13.85 -3.25 -65.16
C SER A 328 -15.01 -4.28 -65.29
N PRO A 329 -15.75 -4.66 -64.21
CA PRO A 329 -15.54 -5.83 -63.35
C PRO A 329 -16.62 -6.94 -63.55
N PRO A 330 -16.78 -7.94 -62.65
CA PRO A 330 -17.77 -7.76 -61.56
C PRO A 330 -17.53 -8.49 -60.21
N SER A 331 -18.21 -7.98 -59.17
CA SER A 331 -18.81 -8.67 -57.99
C SER A 331 -18.11 -9.79 -57.18
N SER A 332 -18.13 -9.56 -55.85
CA SER A 332 -18.55 -10.46 -54.76
C SER A 332 -17.65 -11.56 -54.15
N LEU A 333 -17.54 -11.44 -52.81
CA LEU A 333 -17.56 -12.48 -51.75
C LEU A 333 -16.32 -13.32 -51.36
N SER A 334 -16.18 -13.40 -50.03
CA SER A 334 -15.61 -14.48 -49.19
C SER A 334 -14.09 -14.75 -49.17
N SER A 335 -13.62 -15.03 -47.95
CA SER A 335 -12.24 -15.39 -47.58
C SER A 335 -11.89 -16.85 -47.96
N PRO A 336 -10.62 -17.18 -48.22
CA PRO A 336 -10.15 -18.56 -48.36
C PRO A 336 -9.91 -19.22 -46.99
N SER A 337 -10.15 -20.53 -46.91
CA SER A 337 -9.92 -21.38 -45.73
C SER A 337 -8.67 -22.25 -45.86
N SER A 338 -8.21 -22.83 -44.75
CA SER A 338 -7.15 -23.85 -44.72
C SER A 338 -7.50 -25.13 -45.51
N PRO A 339 -6.50 -25.89 -46.00
CA PRO A 339 -6.70 -27.17 -46.66
C PRO A 339 -6.87 -28.35 -45.68
N ALA A 340 -7.56 -29.40 -46.14
CA ALA A 340 -7.64 -30.73 -45.51
C ALA A 340 -6.65 -31.71 -46.21
N GLN A 341 -6.63 -33.05 -46.07
CA GLN A 341 -7.59 -34.05 -45.57
C GLN A 341 -6.89 -35.43 -45.36
N GLN A 342 -7.69 -36.47 -45.01
CA GLN A 342 -7.43 -37.94 -44.96
C GLN A 342 -7.25 -38.53 -43.53
N GLY A 343 -7.84 -39.69 -43.17
CA GLY A 343 -8.89 -40.48 -43.85
C GLY A 343 -8.93 -41.97 -43.45
N GLU A 344 -10.15 -42.55 -43.31
CA GLU A 344 -10.47 -44.00 -43.18
C GLU A 344 -10.08 -44.72 -41.85
N THR A 345 -10.79 -45.73 -41.31
CA THR A 345 -12.20 -46.24 -41.42
C THR A 345 -12.62 -46.97 -40.11
N GLY A 346 -13.93 -47.20 -39.88
CA GLY A 346 -14.50 -47.96 -38.71
C GLY A 346 -14.58 -49.50 -38.92
N PRO A 347 -15.40 -50.29 -38.16
CA PRO A 347 -16.63 -49.99 -37.38
C PRO A 347 -16.62 -50.51 -35.90
N GLY A 348 -17.68 -50.43 -35.06
CA GLY A 348 -18.99 -49.74 -35.11
C GLY A 348 -20.01 -50.22 -34.03
N GLY A 349 -21.03 -49.39 -33.73
CA GLY A 349 -22.05 -49.57 -32.66
C GLY A 349 -21.65 -48.84 -31.35
N GLY A 350 -22.49 -48.12 -30.59
CA GLY A 350 -23.97 -47.99 -30.48
C GLY A 350 -24.33 -48.16 -28.98
N ILE A 351 -25.06 -47.27 -28.27
CA ILE A 351 -26.32 -46.56 -28.57
C ILE A 351 -26.46 -45.28 -27.68
N GLU A 352 -27.12 -44.24 -28.24
CA GLU A 352 -27.75 -43.02 -27.65
C GLU A 352 -26.97 -41.96 -26.80
N PRO A 353 -27.46 -40.68 -26.75
CA PRO A 353 -26.69 -39.52 -26.25
C PRO A 353 -27.27 -38.82 -25.00
N GLY A 354 -26.49 -37.92 -24.39
CA GLY A 354 -26.97 -37.01 -23.32
C GLY A 354 -26.15 -35.72 -23.20
N GLU A 355 -26.76 -34.62 -23.65
CA GLU A 355 -26.58 -33.21 -23.22
C GLU A 355 -25.14 -32.62 -23.05
N GLU A 356 -24.68 -31.91 -24.09
CA GLU A 356 -23.82 -30.73 -23.91
C GLU A 356 -24.66 -29.51 -23.41
N GLU A 357 -23.98 -28.41 -23.05
CA GLU A 357 -24.54 -27.14 -22.50
C GLU A 357 -24.99 -27.12 -21.02
N ARG A 358 -24.02 -27.27 -20.09
CA ARG A 358 -24.09 -26.59 -18.78
C ARG A 358 -22.74 -25.99 -18.40
N GLY A 359 -22.51 -24.73 -18.81
CA GLY A 359 -21.24 -24.02 -18.57
C GLY A 359 -21.31 -22.48 -18.55
N LYS A 360 -22.51 -21.88 -18.48
CA LYS A 360 -22.73 -20.42 -18.43
C LYS A 360 -23.96 -20.04 -17.59
N ALA A 361 -24.00 -20.45 -16.31
CA ALA A 361 -25.18 -20.21 -15.45
C ALA A 361 -24.90 -20.04 -13.94
N GLU A 362 -23.66 -19.84 -13.49
CA GLU A 362 -23.33 -19.73 -12.05
C GLU A 362 -22.55 -18.45 -11.71
N GLN A 363 -23.13 -17.29 -12.04
CA GLN A 363 -22.65 -15.99 -11.52
C GLN A 363 -23.77 -14.94 -11.37
N GLN A 364 -25.03 -15.38 -11.20
CA GLN A 364 -26.19 -14.49 -11.25
C GLN A 364 -27.35 -14.90 -10.30
N SER A 365 -27.02 -15.34 -9.08
CA SER A 365 -27.99 -15.90 -8.11
C SER A 365 -27.98 -15.30 -6.70
N LEU A 366 -27.25 -14.19 -6.46
CA LEU A 366 -27.20 -13.50 -5.15
C LEU A 366 -27.86 -12.10 -5.12
N LEU A 367 -28.62 -11.75 -6.16
CA LEU A 367 -29.36 -10.47 -6.26
C LEU A 367 -30.79 -10.69 -6.78
N ASN A 368 -31.63 -11.40 -6.01
CA ASN A 368 -33.09 -11.24 -6.00
C ASN A 368 -33.74 -12.13 -4.93
N TRP A 369 -34.07 -11.55 -3.77
CA TRP A 369 -35.01 -12.10 -2.78
C TRP A 369 -35.82 -10.98 -2.12
N GLY A 370 -36.29 -10.03 -2.96
CA GLY A 370 -37.18 -8.95 -2.58
C GLY A 370 -38.39 -8.88 -3.51
N GLU A 371 -39.56 -8.67 -2.91
CA GLU A 371 -40.81 -8.21 -3.53
C GLU A 371 -41.51 -9.15 -4.56
N THR A 372 -42.71 -9.61 -4.15
CA THR A 372 -43.95 -9.97 -4.90
C THR A 372 -44.59 -11.23 -4.30
N SER A 373 -45.90 -11.32 -4.04
CA SER A 373 -46.99 -10.33 -4.00
C SER A 373 -48.16 -10.86 -3.16
N ASN A 374 -48.89 -9.98 -2.45
CA ASN A 374 -50.34 -9.77 -2.64
C ASN A 374 -50.97 -8.94 -1.51
N GLU A 375 -51.25 -7.66 -1.79
CA GLU A 375 -52.38 -6.99 -1.15
C GLU A 375 -53.68 -7.40 -1.85
N LYS A 376 -54.62 -8.02 -1.12
CA LYS A 376 -56.08 -7.75 -1.16
C LYS A 376 -56.87 -8.78 -0.35
N GLU A 377 -57.21 -8.40 0.86
CA GLU A 377 -58.62 -8.32 1.28
C GLU A 377 -58.75 -7.28 2.41
N ARG A 378 -59.97 -6.90 2.80
CA ARG A 378 -60.23 -5.73 3.64
C ARG A 378 -61.28 -6.01 4.72
N GLN A 379 -61.12 -5.27 5.83
CA GLN A 379 -62.12 -4.91 6.86
C GLN A 379 -62.40 -5.90 8.02
N SER A 380 -63.00 -5.30 9.06
CA SER A 380 -63.35 -5.77 10.41
C SER A 380 -62.20 -6.04 11.40
N ASP A 381 -62.29 -5.31 12.52
CA ASP A 381 -61.80 -5.58 13.88
C ASP A 381 -60.29 -5.70 14.15
N GLY A 382 -59.74 -5.21 15.27
CA GLY A 382 -60.41 -4.42 16.31
C GLY A 382 -59.56 -4.21 17.59
N VAL A 383 -58.66 -3.22 17.57
CA VAL A 383 -58.05 -2.50 18.72
C VAL A 383 -57.95 -3.29 20.06
N GLU A 384 -56.82 -3.97 20.34
CA GLU A 384 -56.36 -4.20 21.74
C GLU A 384 -54.87 -4.58 21.93
N GLU A 385 -54.20 -5.25 20.99
CA GLU A 385 -52.90 -5.92 21.24
C GLU A 385 -51.65 -5.03 21.50
N GLU A 386 -51.62 -3.75 21.11
CA GLU A 386 -50.43 -2.90 21.39
C GLU A 386 -50.25 -2.60 22.90
N GLY A 387 -51.33 -2.67 23.69
CA GLY A 387 -51.33 -2.31 25.11
C GLY A 387 -50.64 -3.32 26.04
N GLU A 388 -50.60 -4.60 25.68
CA GLU A 388 -49.95 -5.64 26.53
C GLU A 388 -48.44 -5.71 26.32
N ARG A 389 -47.96 -5.48 25.09
CA ARG A 389 -46.52 -5.58 24.75
C ARG A 389 -45.68 -4.57 25.53
N GLU A 390 -46.21 -3.36 25.74
CA GLU A 390 -45.63 -2.32 26.59
C GLU A 390 -45.68 -2.63 28.10
N ARG A 391 -46.64 -3.45 28.57
CA ARG A 391 -46.76 -3.84 29.98
C ARG A 391 -45.82 -5.00 30.33
N LEU A 392 -45.76 -6.02 29.48
CA LEU A 392 -44.87 -7.18 29.66
C LEU A 392 -43.37 -6.80 29.67
N LEU A 393 -43.00 -5.69 29.03
CA LEU A 393 -41.64 -5.12 29.09
C LEU A 393 -41.34 -4.33 30.39
N LYS A 394 -42.34 -4.04 31.24
CA LYS A 394 -42.17 -3.25 32.47
C LYS A 394 -42.14 -4.10 33.76
N GLU A 395 -42.58 -5.36 33.74
CA GLU A 395 -42.70 -6.20 34.96
C GLU A 395 -41.59 -7.26 35.18
N LYS A 396 -40.68 -7.51 34.22
CA LYS A 396 -39.51 -8.37 34.45
C LYS A 396 -38.27 -7.56 34.86
N GLY A 397 -38.21 -7.24 36.15
CA GLY A 397 -37.12 -6.50 36.78
C GLY A 397 -35.79 -7.25 36.80
N CYS A 398 -35.00 -7.15 35.72
CA CYS A 398 -33.56 -7.38 35.72
C CYS A 398 -32.88 -6.20 35.04
N ARG A 399 -32.61 -5.13 35.81
CA ARG A 399 -31.82 -3.98 35.33
C ARG A 399 -30.36 -4.39 35.18
N GLY A 400 -30.01 -4.94 34.02
CA GLY A 400 -28.71 -4.61 33.44
C GLY A 400 -28.73 -3.12 33.16
N GLU A 401 -27.88 -2.35 33.83
CA GLU A 401 -27.73 -0.93 33.51
C GLU A 401 -27.14 -0.83 32.10
N VAL A 402 -27.90 -0.24 31.17
CA VAL A 402 -27.33 0.23 29.90
C VAL A 402 -26.44 1.42 30.27
N GLN A 403 -25.20 1.11 30.62
CA GLN A 403 -24.21 2.07 31.09
C GLN A 403 -23.99 3.08 29.97
N ALA A 404 -24.55 4.29 30.14
CA ALA A 404 -24.46 5.36 29.15
C ALA A 404 -22.97 5.64 28.90
N CYS A 405 -22.51 5.33 27.68
CA CYS A 405 -21.09 5.40 27.39
C CYS A 405 -20.63 6.86 27.46
N GLU A 406 -19.56 7.11 28.22
CA GLU A 406 -19.04 8.46 28.40
C GLU A 406 -18.64 9.06 27.04
N PRO A 407 -18.91 10.36 26.80
CA PRO A 407 -18.54 11.00 25.55
C PRO A 407 -17.02 10.96 25.37
N LEU A 408 -16.58 10.72 24.12
CA LEU A 408 -15.17 10.67 23.78
C LEU A 408 -14.44 11.95 24.21
N THR A 409 -13.28 11.80 24.84
CA THR A 409 -12.49 12.92 25.38
C THR A 409 -11.23 13.20 24.55
N PRO A 410 -10.68 14.43 24.58
CA PRO A 410 -9.41 14.76 23.92
C PRO A 410 -8.24 13.90 24.43
N ALA A 411 -8.28 13.46 25.70
CA ALA A 411 -7.29 12.57 26.29
C ALA A 411 -7.36 11.15 25.70
N GLN A 412 -8.58 10.64 25.44
CA GLN A 412 -8.79 9.36 24.76
C GLN A 412 -8.32 9.41 23.30
N VAL A 413 -8.62 10.48 22.55
CA VAL A 413 -8.10 10.65 21.17
C VAL A 413 -6.58 10.78 21.17
N ARG A 414 -5.99 11.53 22.11
CA ARG A 414 -4.52 11.59 22.29
C ARG A 414 -3.91 10.22 22.61
N MET A 415 -4.57 9.39 23.39
CA MET A 415 -4.14 8.01 23.66
C MET A 415 -4.23 7.13 22.40
N LEU A 416 -5.29 7.27 21.58
CA LEU A 416 -5.41 6.58 20.29
C LEU A 416 -4.26 6.95 19.34
N VAL A 417 -4.00 8.25 19.16
CA VAL A 417 -2.85 8.75 18.38
C VAL A 417 -1.53 8.25 18.97
N GLY A 418 -1.42 8.17 20.30
CA GLY A 418 -0.25 7.64 21.00
C GLY A 418 0.04 6.16 20.71
N LEU A 419 -0.94 5.41 20.20
CA LEU A 419 -0.83 4.00 19.82
C LEU A 419 -0.61 3.86 18.30
N TYR A 420 -1.43 4.56 17.50
CA TYR A 420 -1.36 4.63 16.03
C TYR A 420 -0.71 5.96 15.57
N TYR A 421 0.63 6.03 15.67
CA TYR A 421 1.39 7.28 15.54
C TYR A 421 1.99 7.50 14.15
N LEU A 422 3.22 7.06 13.88
CA LEU A 422 3.95 7.29 12.62
C LEU A 422 4.70 6.03 12.13
N PRO A 423 5.13 5.94 10.86
CA PRO A 423 5.76 4.73 10.30
C PRO A 423 7.04 4.26 11.01
N HIS A 424 7.77 5.16 11.66
CA HIS A 424 9.10 4.92 12.24
C HIS A 424 9.17 5.08 13.77
N GLU A 425 8.04 5.34 14.44
CA GLU A 425 7.97 5.53 15.90
C GLU A 425 6.53 5.42 16.44
N HIS A 426 6.37 4.84 17.63
CA HIS A 426 5.13 4.93 18.41
C HIS A 426 5.10 6.23 19.24
N GLY A 427 3.90 6.72 19.54
CA GLY A 427 3.71 7.81 20.49
C GLY A 427 3.97 7.38 21.93
N VAL A 428 3.89 8.34 22.87
CA VAL A 428 4.30 8.15 24.27
C VAL A 428 3.57 6.98 24.94
N GLU A 429 2.26 6.86 24.77
CA GLU A 429 1.47 5.79 25.38
C GLU A 429 1.80 4.40 24.80
N GLY A 430 1.93 4.27 23.47
CA GLY A 430 2.35 3.03 22.84
C GLY A 430 3.76 2.59 23.27
N GLN A 431 4.71 3.53 23.31
CA GLN A 431 6.06 3.26 23.83
C GLN A 431 6.03 2.83 25.30
N ARG A 432 5.23 3.47 26.15
CA ARG A 432 5.10 3.12 27.57
C ARG A 432 4.53 1.72 27.72
N LEU A 433 3.41 1.43 27.06
CA LEU A 433 2.69 0.17 27.13
C LEU A 433 3.58 -1.02 26.71
N LEU A 434 4.35 -0.86 25.64
CA LEU A 434 5.33 -1.86 25.19
C LEU A 434 6.48 -2.04 26.20
N LYS A 435 7.05 -0.96 26.73
CA LYS A 435 8.14 -1.02 27.73
C LYS A 435 7.68 -1.68 29.03
N ASP A 436 6.49 -1.36 29.52
CA ASP A 436 5.92 -1.97 30.72
C ASP A 436 5.58 -3.45 30.49
N PHE A 437 5.01 -3.84 29.33
CA PHE A 437 4.77 -5.25 28.99
C PHE A 437 6.08 -6.07 28.92
N GLN A 438 7.09 -5.57 28.21
CA GLN A 438 8.41 -6.21 28.10
C GLN A 438 9.09 -6.35 29.46
N TRP A 439 9.02 -5.31 30.31
CA TRP A 439 9.54 -5.35 31.68
C TRP A 439 8.80 -6.40 32.51
N LEU A 440 7.47 -6.42 32.47
CA LEU A 440 6.64 -7.37 33.23
C LEU A 440 6.93 -8.83 32.84
N ASN A 441 7.02 -9.12 31.55
CA ASN A 441 7.39 -10.46 31.07
C ASN A 441 8.80 -10.85 31.57
N SER A 442 9.80 -9.99 31.35
CA SER A 442 11.21 -10.23 31.74
C SER A 442 11.50 -10.20 33.24
N LYS A 443 10.51 -9.91 34.08
CA LYS A 443 10.61 -9.87 35.55
C LYS A 443 9.58 -10.77 36.26
N SER A 444 8.83 -11.57 35.49
CA SER A 444 7.83 -12.52 36.00
C SER A 444 8.38 -13.53 37.02
N ASP A 445 9.67 -13.85 36.97
CA ASP A 445 10.34 -14.66 38.00
C ASP A 445 10.21 -14.08 39.42
N CYS A 446 10.08 -12.76 39.58
CA CYS A 446 9.91 -12.12 40.89
C CYS A 446 8.62 -12.55 41.61
N VAL A 447 7.62 -13.00 40.85
CA VAL A 447 6.31 -13.49 41.33
C VAL A 447 6.11 -15.00 41.06
N SER A 448 7.10 -15.68 40.49
CA SER A 448 7.09 -17.11 40.21
C SER A 448 7.36 -17.94 41.48
N VAL A 449 6.52 -18.95 41.74
CA VAL A 449 6.57 -19.78 42.97
C VAL A 449 7.85 -20.62 43.08
N ASN A 450 8.56 -20.86 41.97
CA ASN A 450 9.81 -21.64 41.97
C ASN A 450 11.04 -20.87 42.50
N VAL A 451 10.97 -19.56 42.74
CA VAL A 451 12.12 -18.77 43.21
C VAL A 451 12.26 -18.83 44.73
N LYS A 452 13.24 -19.61 45.21
CA LYS A 452 13.66 -19.64 46.62
C LYS A 452 14.17 -18.25 47.06
N LYS A 453 13.29 -17.48 47.72
CA LYS A 453 13.46 -16.08 48.13
C LYS A 453 13.60 -15.10 46.95
N SER A 454 12.49 -14.79 46.28
CA SER A 454 12.41 -13.48 45.60
C SER A 454 12.41 -12.35 46.66
N GLU A 455 12.99 -11.19 46.34
CA GLU A 455 12.96 -10.04 47.25
C GLU A 455 11.54 -9.46 47.29
N PRO A 456 10.90 -9.28 48.46
CA PRO A 456 9.54 -8.78 48.55
C PRO A 456 9.32 -7.43 47.83
N ARG A 457 10.34 -6.57 47.83
CA ARG A 457 10.30 -5.28 47.11
C ARG A 457 10.20 -5.42 45.59
N LYS A 458 10.86 -6.43 44.99
CA LYS A 458 10.83 -6.69 43.54
C LYS A 458 9.50 -7.32 43.13
N ALA A 459 8.96 -8.21 43.95
CA ALA A 459 7.60 -8.74 43.75
C ALA A 459 6.54 -7.62 43.84
N GLU A 460 6.71 -6.65 44.74
CA GLU A 460 5.75 -5.56 44.90
C GLU A 460 5.85 -4.48 43.82
N GLU A 461 7.07 -4.14 43.35
CA GLU A 461 7.23 -3.31 42.14
C GLU A 461 6.55 -3.97 40.94
N TRP A 462 6.71 -5.30 40.79
CA TRP A 462 6.07 -6.05 39.71
C TRP A 462 4.55 -5.97 39.78
N ARG A 463 3.93 -6.19 40.95
CA ARG A 463 2.48 -6.05 41.13
C ARG A 463 1.99 -4.64 40.85
N SER A 464 2.72 -3.62 41.31
CA SER A 464 2.37 -2.21 41.08
C SER A 464 2.37 -1.86 39.59
N ARG A 465 3.41 -2.27 38.84
CA ARG A 465 3.46 -2.10 37.38
C ARG A 465 2.40 -2.94 36.66
N ALA A 466 2.16 -4.17 37.09
CA ALA A 466 1.13 -5.05 36.51
C ALA A 466 -0.27 -4.45 36.66
N LEU A 467 -0.56 -3.78 37.78
CA LEU A 467 -1.82 -3.05 37.98
C LEU A 467 -1.91 -1.82 37.08
N GLN A 468 -0.82 -1.03 36.95
CA GLN A 468 -0.80 0.12 36.02
C GLN A 468 -1.01 -0.31 34.55
N PHE A 469 -0.38 -1.42 34.14
CA PHE A 469 -0.57 -1.99 32.81
C PHE A 469 -2.03 -2.44 32.57
N GLN A 470 -2.63 -3.15 33.54
CA GLN A 470 -4.04 -3.55 33.47
C GLN A 470 -4.98 -2.35 33.37
N LEU A 471 -4.75 -1.28 34.14
CA LEU A 471 -5.53 -0.05 34.07
C LEU A 471 -5.40 0.66 32.72
N ALA A 472 -4.22 0.61 32.07
CA ALA A 472 -4.02 1.14 30.72
C ALA A 472 -4.81 0.32 29.67
N CYS A 473 -4.77 -1.02 29.74
CA CYS A 473 -5.61 -1.89 28.90
C CYS A 473 -7.11 -1.60 29.08
N ASP A 474 -7.55 -1.29 30.30
CA ASP A 474 -8.95 -0.93 30.58
C ASP A 474 -9.32 0.47 30.07
N CYS A 475 -8.39 1.44 30.08
CA CYS A 475 -8.59 2.73 29.41
C CYS A 475 -8.78 2.56 27.90
N ILE A 476 -7.99 1.70 27.26
CA ILE A 476 -8.07 1.45 25.81
C ILE A 476 -9.31 0.62 25.45
N SER A 477 -9.75 -0.27 26.35
CA SER A 477 -11.03 -0.97 26.22
C SER A 477 -12.23 -0.02 26.32
N ARG A 478 -12.17 1.02 27.17
CA ARG A 478 -13.18 2.09 27.24
C ARG A 478 -13.15 3.00 26.00
N LEU A 479 -11.96 3.38 25.52
CA LEU A 479 -11.78 4.16 24.28
C LEU A 479 -12.57 3.57 23.10
N HIS A 480 -12.45 2.25 22.88
CA HIS A 480 -13.19 1.52 21.85
C HIS A 480 -14.72 1.68 22.00
N SER A 481 -15.25 1.52 23.22
CA SER A 481 -16.69 1.73 23.48
C SER A 481 -17.13 3.18 23.21
N CYS A 482 -16.35 4.17 23.64
CA CYS A 482 -16.63 5.58 23.38
C CYS A 482 -16.67 5.89 21.87
N PHE A 483 -15.77 5.31 21.08
CA PHE A 483 -15.80 5.42 19.61
C PHE A 483 -17.03 4.76 18.99
N ILE A 484 -17.41 3.55 19.42
CA ILE A 484 -18.66 2.88 18.95
C ILE A 484 -19.90 3.74 19.21
N SER A 485 -19.93 4.47 20.34
CA SER A 485 -21.02 5.41 20.69
C SER A 485 -20.91 6.80 20.05
N SER A 486 -19.88 7.09 19.25
CA SER A 486 -19.67 8.42 18.68
C SER A 486 -20.70 8.79 17.59
N SER A 487 -20.98 10.09 17.46
CA SER A 487 -21.90 10.65 16.46
C SER A 487 -21.42 10.43 15.03
N ASN A 488 -20.11 10.63 14.78
CA ASN A 488 -19.55 10.55 13.43
C ASN A 488 -19.29 9.10 13.01
N ARG A 489 -20.25 8.53 12.30
CA ARG A 489 -20.19 7.13 11.84
C ARG A 489 -19.12 6.88 10.77
N ALA A 490 -18.70 7.89 10.00
CA ALA A 490 -17.61 7.73 9.03
C ALA A 490 -16.28 7.53 9.74
N VAL A 491 -15.93 8.43 10.68
CA VAL A 491 -14.72 8.30 11.51
C VAL A 491 -14.69 6.95 12.25
N LEU A 492 -15.85 6.48 12.73
CA LEU A 492 -15.93 5.14 13.31
C LEU A 492 -15.63 4.03 12.30
N TYR A 493 -16.27 4.01 11.13
CA TYR A 493 -16.11 2.89 10.19
C TYR A 493 -14.70 2.81 9.61
N ASP A 494 -14.08 3.95 9.27
CA ASP A 494 -12.68 4.05 8.86
C ASP A 494 -11.74 3.49 9.94
N LEU A 495 -11.95 3.85 11.21
CA LEU A 495 -11.05 3.44 12.31
C LEU A 495 -11.43 2.12 13.00
N TYR A 496 -12.58 1.50 12.65
CA TYR A 496 -13.11 0.33 13.35
C TYR A 496 -12.17 -0.89 13.33
N PRO A 497 -11.57 -1.31 12.20
CA PRO A 497 -10.69 -2.47 12.17
C PRO A 497 -9.49 -2.32 13.11
N TYR A 498 -8.87 -1.14 13.08
CA TYR A 498 -7.73 -0.76 13.93
C TYR A 498 -8.12 -0.70 15.42
N LEU A 499 -9.24 -0.08 15.76
CA LEU A 499 -9.76 -0.03 17.13
C LEU A 499 -10.11 -1.42 17.69
N TRP A 500 -10.65 -2.30 16.84
CA TRP A 500 -11.04 -3.67 17.19
C TRP A 500 -9.82 -4.57 17.43
N ASP A 501 -8.84 -4.61 16.53
CA ASP A 501 -7.61 -5.39 16.75
C ASP A 501 -6.86 -4.88 17.97
N LEU A 502 -6.67 -3.56 18.10
CA LEU A 502 -6.01 -2.93 19.25
C LEU A 502 -6.67 -3.36 20.57
N ARG A 503 -8.00 -3.31 20.67
CA ARG A 503 -8.73 -3.78 21.86
C ARG A 503 -8.43 -5.25 22.14
N ASN A 504 -8.58 -6.12 21.16
CA ASN A 504 -8.49 -7.57 21.37
C ASN A 504 -7.05 -8.01 21.68
N THR A 505 -6.07 -7.46 20.96
CA THR A 505 -4.63 -7.54 21.25
C THR A 505 -4.33 -7.22 22.72
N LEU A 506 -4.96 -6.18 23.27
CA LEU A 506 -4.69 -5.72 24.63
C LEU A 506 -5.48 -6.49 25.70
N LEU A 507 -6.64 -7.05 25.39
CA LEU A 507 -7.32 -8.00 26.28
C LEU A 507 -6.49 -9.28 26.45
N VAL A 508 -5.93 -9.82 25.38
CA VAL A 508 -5.00 -10.97 25.44
C VAL A 508 -3.73 -10.62 26.22
N ALA A 509 -3.11 -9.46 25.96
CA ALA A 509 -1.93 -9.01 26.70
C ALA A 509 -2.23 -8.79 28.20
N LYS A 510 -3.41 -8.28 28.55
CA LYS A 510 -3.88 -8.14 29.95
C LYS A 510 -4.01 -9.50 30.63
N ALA A 511 -4.68 -10.46 29.98
CA ALA A 511 -4.86 -11.81 30.50
C ALA A 511 -3.52 -12.54 30.71
N PHE A 512 -2.58 -12.40 29.78
CA PHE A 512 -1.21 -12.93 29.91
C PHE A 512 -0.46 -12.34 31.12
N VAL A 513 -0.52 -11.02 31.33
CA VAL A 513 0.08 -10.38 32.51
C VAL A 513 -0.60 -10.84 33.80
N MET A 514 -1.92 -11.03 33.82
CA MET A 514 -2.62 -11.59 34.98
C MET A 514 -2.19 -13.02 35.29
N TRP A 515 -2.01 -13.87 34.27
CA TRP A 515 -1.51 -15.24 34.43
C TRP A 515 -0.08 -15.28 34.98
N LEU A 516 0.83 -14.44 34.48
CA LEU A 516 2.21 -14.34 34.99
C LEU A 516 2.26 -14.05 36.50
N GLY A 517 1.31 -13.26 37.02
CA GLY A 517 1.19 -12.94 38.45
C GLY A 517 0.62 -14.07 39.33
N CYS A 518 0.04 -15.10 38.72
CA CYS A 518 -0.75 -16.14 39.38
C CYS A 518 -0.20 -17.57 39.17
N ARG A 519 1.11 -17.71 38.87
CA ARG A 519 1.80 -18.98 38.57
C ARG A 519 2.00 -19.90 39.80
N SER A 520 0.92 -20.25 40.50
CA SER A 520 0.94 -21.07 41.73
C SER A 520 0.28 -22.44 41.52
N ASN A 521 1.11 -23.45 41.24
CA ASN A 521 0.86 -24.91 41.29
C ASN A 521 -0.33 -25.51 40.49
N ALA A 522 -1.22 -24.72 39.91
CA ALA A 522 -2.13 -25.16 38.87
C ALA A 522 -1.55 -24.78 37.50
N SER A 523 -1.31 -25.76 36.63
CA SER A 523 -1.23 -25.54 35.19
C SER A 523 -2.63 -25.26 34.67
N VAL A 524 -3.09 -24.02 34.86
CA VAL A 524 -4.21 -23.50 34.06
C VAL A 524 -3.66 -23.26 32.67
N ASP A 525 -3.98 -24.18 31.76
CA ASP A 525 -3.73 -23.99 30.34
C ASP A 525 -4.57 -22.80 29.87
N LEU A 526 -3.90 -21.71 29.50
CA LEU A 526 -4.52 -20.56 28.83
C LEU A 526 -5.00 -20.89 27.40
N LEU A 527 -4.89 -22.16 27.00
CA LEU A 527 -5.13 -22.72 25.68
C LEU A 527 -5.98 -24.01 25.74
N GLY A 528 -6.75 -24.21 26.82
CA GLY A 528 -7.81 -25.24 26.82
C GLY A 528 -8.93 -24.81 25.86
N GLU A 529 -9.24 -25.64 24.85
CA GLU A 529 -10.17 -25.35 23.74
C GLU A 529 -10.07 -23.90 23.24
N SER A 530 -8.87 -23.50 22.82
CA SER A 530 -8.52 -22.12 22.47
C SER A 530 -9.38 -21.56 21.33
N GLU A 531 -10.20 -20.56 21.64
CA GLU A 531 -11.03 -19.85 20.65
C GLU A 531 -10.15 -19.15 19.57
N PRO A 532 -10.59 -19.07 18.29
CA PRO A 532 -9.72 -18.65 17.17
C PRO A 532 -9.08 -17.25 17.31
N TRP A 533 -9.69 -16.34 18.07
CA TRP A 533 -9.17 -14.98 18.32
C TRP A 533 -7.97 -14.93 19.29
N VAL A 534 -7.54 -16.05 19.84
CA VAL A 534 -6.27 -16.14 20.60
C VAL A 534 -5.05 -15.95 19.67
N PHE A 535 -5.16 -16.32 18.39
CA PHE A 535 -4.08 -16.23 17.42
C PHE A 535 -4.09 -14.89 16.66
N LYS A 536 -2.99 -14.13 16.79
CA LYS A 536 -2.87 -12.82 16.13
C LYS A 536 -2.74 -12.98 14.61
N GLY A 537 -3.67 -12.34 13.89
CA GLY A 537 -3.80 -12.47 12.43
C GLY A 537 -4.82 -13.52 11.99
N GLY A 538 -5.51 -14.18 12.94
CA GLY A 538 -6.43 -15.27 12.66
C GLY A 538 -5.74 -16.40 11.89
N ILE A 539 -6.47 -17.03 10.96
CA ILE A 539 -5.96 -18.15 10.17
C ILE A 539 -4.63 -17.84 9.47
N ALA A 540 -4.39 -16.62 8.98
CA ALA A 540 -3.11 -16.26 8.36
C ALA A 540 -1.93 -16.28 9.35
N GLY A 541 -2.18 -15.95 10.63
CA GLY A 541 -1.18 -16.05 11.71
C GLY A 541 -0.97 -17.49 12.18
N GLU A 542 -2.04 -18.28 12.27
CA GLU A 542 -1.99 -19.71 12.60
C GLU A 542 -1.20 -20.49 11.54
N LEU A 543 -1.57 -20.30 10.26
CA LEU A 543 -0.85 -20.83 9.11
C LEU A 543 0.61 -20.37 9.13
N GLN A 544 0.93 -19.10 9.43
CA GLN A 544 2.33 -18.65 9.52
C GLN A 544 3.13 -19.41 10.60
N VAL A 545 2.55 -19.63 11.78
CA VAL A 545 3.22 -20.36 12.89
C VAL A 545 3.48 -21.82 12.52
N GLU A 546 2.51 -22.49 11.89
CA GLU A 546 2.62 -23.89 11.49
C GLU A 546 3.52 -24.08 10.26
N LEU A 547 3.44 -23.19 9.27
CA LEU A 547 4.40 -23.12 8.16
C LEU A 547 5.84 -22.92 8.66
N TYR A 548 6.02 -22.10 9.70
CA TYR A 548 7.32 -21.96 10.36
C TYR A 548 7.73 -23.25 11.09
N ARG A 549 6.80 -24.09 11.59
CA ARG A 549 7.11 -25.45 12.12
C ARG A 549 7.56 -26.38 10.99
N ILE A 550 6.82 -26.49 9.90
CA ILE A 550 7.17 -27.35 8.74
C ILE A 550 8.55 -26.94 8.19
N CYS A 551 8.77 -25.65 7.97
CA CYS A 551 10.04 -25.10 7.51
C CYS A 551 11.22 -25.46 8.43
N ARG A 552 11.06 -25.32 9.76
CA ARG A 552 12.08 -25.75 10.74
C ARG A 552 12.37 -27.25 10.65
N LEU A 553 11.34 -28.09 10.54
CA LEU A 553 11.48 -29.56 10.47
C LEU A 553 12.27 -29.99 9.23
N LEU A 554 11.96 -29.41 8.06
CA LEU A 554 12.64 -29.68 6.79
C LEU A 554 14.09 -29.17 6.80
N HIS A 555 14.33 -27.96 7.33
CA HIS A 555 15.68 -27.39 7.45
C HIS A 555 16.59 -28.23 8.37
N CYS A 556 16.04 -28.75 9.48
CA CYS A 556 16.78 -29.63 10.39
C CYS A 556 17.12 -30.98 9.74
N LYS A 557 16.22 -31.58 8.95
CA LYS A 557 16.48 -32.83 8.20
C LYS A 557 17.57 -32.63 7.12
N THR A 558 17.68 -31.47 6.48
CA THR A 558 18.68 -31.22 5.41
C THR A 558 20.07 -30.81 5.88
N ARG A 559 20.21 -30.08 7.00
CA ARG A 559 21.53 -29.57 7.47
C ARG A 559 22.14 -30.26 8.69
N GLY A 560 21.42 -31.19 9.34
CA GLY A 560 22.03 -32.22 10.20
C GLY A 560 22.74 -31.76 11.48
N GLY A 561 22.00 -31.24 12.46
CA GLY A 561 22.54 -31.01 13.81
C GLY A 561 21.54 -30.39 14.81
N PRO A 562 21.48 -30.85 16.07
CA PRO A 562 20.57 -30.30 17.08
C PRO A 562 21.19 -29.12 17.84
N ASP A 563 21.16 -27.91 17.27
CA ASP A 563 21.59 -26.66 17.92
C ASP A 563 20.41 -25.69 18.20
N ALA A 564 19.21 -26.26 18.39
CA ALA A 564 17.95 -25.52 18.47
C ALA A 564 17.71 -24.77 19.80
N SER A 565 18.58 -24.93 20.81
CA SER A 565 18.34 -24.48 22.19
C SER A 565 18.70 -23.01 22.48
N GLN A 566 19.26 -22.28 21.51
CA GLN A 566 19.65 -20.86 21.66
C GLN A 566 19.17 -19.95 20.50
N CYS A 567 18.34 -20.46 19.59
CA CYS A 567 17.84 -19.71 18.44
C CYS A 567 16.47 -19.08 18.72
N HIS A 568 16.18 -17.91 18.12
CA HIS A 568 14.81 -17.39 18.06
C HIS A 568 13.94 -18.35 17.23
N PRO A 569 12.73 -18.75 17.68
CA PRO A 569 11.95 -19.80 17.01
C PRO A 569 11.64 -19.44 15.55
N ASP A 570 11.39 -18.17 15.26
CA ASP A 570 11.00 -17.74 13.91
C ASP A 570 12.18 -17.63 12.92
N LEU A 571 13.44 -17.65 13.36
CA LEU A 571 14.59 -17.21 12.54
C LEU A 571 14.67 -17.92 11.18
N VAL A 572 14.39 -19.22 11.15
CA VAL A 572 14.38 -20.05 9.93
C VAL A 572 13.18 -19.72 9.05
N GLY A 573 12.00 -19.51 9.65
CA GLY A 573 10.77 -19.13 8.96
C GLY A 573 10.85 -17.73 8.36
N ASP A 574 11.32 -16.74 9.11
CA ASP A 574 11.54 -15.37 8.63
C ASP A 574 12.60 -15.29 7.52
N ARG A 575 13.59 -16.19 7.56
CA ARG A 575 14.63 -16.30 6.53
C ARG A 575 14.10 -16.87 5.22
N LEU A 576 13.31 -17.94 5.28
CA LEU A 576 12.93 -18.73 4.11
C LEU A 576 11.52 -18.43 3.58
N LEU A 577 10.54 -18.15 4.45
CA LEU A 577 9.13 -17.97 4.08
C LEU A 577 8.59 -16.55 4.33
N GLY A 578 9.03 -15.90 5.42
CA GLY A 578 8.40 -14.67 5.94
C GLY A 578 8.31 -13.52 4.93
N ALA A 579 9.31 -13.39 4.05
CA ALA A 579 9.27 -12.41 2.96
C ALA A 579 8.14 -12.68 1.95
N ALA A 580 7.90 -13.95 1.57
CA ALA A 580 6.84 -14.32 0.64
C ALA A 580 5.46 -14.16 1.30
N LEU A 581 5.30 -14.69 2.51
CA LEU A 581 4.05 -14.58 3.30
C LEU A 581 3.65 -13.13 3.60
N SER A 582 4.62 -12.19 3.64
CA SER A 582 4.36 -10.77 3.93
C SER A 582 4.23 -9.88 2.69
N LEU A 583 4.79 -10.27 1.54
CA LEU A 583 4.90 -9.41 0.33
C LEU A 583 4.25 -10.01 -0.93
N SER A 584 3.87 -11.29 -0.89
CA SER A 584 3.21 -12.03 -1.98
C SER A 584 2.31 -13.18 -1.45
N PRO A 585 1.47 -12.96 -0.40
CA PRO A 585 0.60 -14.01 0.16
C PRO A 585 -0.37 -14.62 -0.87
N GLU A 586 -0.72 -13.88 -1.92
CA GLU A 586 -1.60 -14.32 -3.01
C GLU A 586 -1.04 -15.47 -3.87
N TYR A 587 0.27 -15.76 -3.75
CA TYR A 587 0.91 -16.94 -4.36
C TYR A 587 1.43 -17.94 -3.30
N CYS A 588 0.96 -17.87 -2.05
CA CYS A 588 1.35 -18.75 -0.96
C CYS A 588 0.27 -19.80 -0.71
N PHE A 589 0.50 -21.02 -1.19
CA PHE A 589 -0.41 -22.17 -1.04
C PHE A 589 0.06 -23.11 0.06
N VAL A 590 -0.88 -23.66 0.82
CA VAL A 590 -0.62 -24.73 1.81
C VAL A 590 -1.15 -26.07 1.30
N LEU A 591 -0.59 -27.16 1.81
CA LEU A 591 -1.11 -28.51 1.67
C LEU A 591 -1.58 -29.01 3.03
N GLU A 592 -2.82 -29.50 3.05
CA GLU A 592 -3.49 -30.08 4.22
C GLU A 592 -3.88 -31.53 3.89
N GLU A 593 -3.68 -32.45 4.84
CA GLU A 593 -4.05 -33.87 4.73
C GLU A 593 -4.48 -34.34 6.14
N GLU A 594 -5.68 -34.95 6.25
CA GLU A 594 -6.31 -35.36 7.53
C GLU A 594 -6.28 -34.30 8.65
N GLU A 595 -6.60 -33.05 8.31
CA GLU A 595 -6.63 -31.86 9.22
C GLU A 595 -5.25 -31.40 9.75
N GLU A 596 -4.13 -32.01 9.33
CA GLU A 596 -2.77 -31.47 9.55
C GLU A 596 -2.20 -30.77 8.29
N LEU A 597 -1.36 -29.76 8.50
CA LEU A 597 -0.59 -29.15 7.39
C LEU A 597 0.66 -29.98 7.08
N CYS A 598 0.72 -30.50 5.85
CA CYS A 598 1.80 -31.37 5.40
C CYS A 598 2.82 -30.67 4.49
N GLY A 599 2.55 -29.45 4.00
CA GLY A 599 3.50 -28.75 3.13
C GLY A 599 3.04 -27.38 2.64
N TYR A 600 3.85 -26.76 1.78
CA TYR A 600 3.58 -25.47 1.18
C TYR A 600 4.24 -25.28 -0.20
N ALA A 601 3.68 -24.34 -0.96
CA ALA A 601 4.25 -23.86 -2.20
C ALA A 601 4.16 -22.32 -2.24
N LEU A 602 5.30 -21.65 -2.36
CA LEU A 602 5.44 -20.21 -2.43
C LEU A 602 5.76 -19.78 -3.86
N GLY A 603 5.02 -18.80 -4.37
CA GLY A 603 5.36 -18.08 -5.60
C GLY A 603 5.81 -16.65 -5.34
N VAL A 604 6.59 -16.14 -6.28
CA VAL A 604 6.90 -14.73 -6.44
C VAL A 604 6.68 -14.39 -7.91
N MET A 605 5.77 -13.46 -8.21
CA MET A 605 5.40 -13.12 -9.58
C MET A 605 6.58 -12.55 -10.39
N ASP A 606 7.24 -11.52 -9.86
CA ASP A 606 8.45 -10.94 -10.45
C ASP A 606 9.52 -10.79 -9.37
N ILE A 607 10.63 -11.52 -9.53
CA ILE A 607 11.66 -11.59 -8.50
C ILE A 607 12.43 -10.27 -8.35
N LYS A 608 12.51 -9.41 -9.38
CA LYS A 608 13.14 -8.08 -9.30
C LYS A 608 12.34 -7.16 -8.38
N THR A 609 11.05 -7.04 -8.64
CA THR A 609 10.10 -6.21 -7.88
C THR A 609 9.96 -6.73 -6.45
N PHE A 610 9.91 -8.05 -6.27
CA PHE A 610 9.93 -8.65 -4.94
C PHE A 610 11.22 -8.37 -4.17
N HIS A 611 12.39 -8.43 -4.82
CA HIS A 611 13.65 -8.03 -4.19
C HIS A 611 13.68 -6.54 -3.81
N LYS A 612 13.18 -5.65 -4.68
CA LYS A 612 13.01 -4.21 -4.36
C LYS A 612 12.11 -4.00 -3.13
N LYS A 613 10.91 -4.63 -3.10
CA LYS A 613 10.01 -4.61 -1.94
C LYS A 613 10.68 -5.16 -0.68
N CYS A 614 11.41 -6.28 -0.80
CA CYS A 614 12.07 -6.96 0.31
C CYS A 614 13.18 -6.11 0.96
N GLU A 615 13.98 -5.38 0.18
CA GLU A 615 14.96 -4.42 0.72
C GLU A 615 14.30 -3.14 1.29
N ALA A 616 13.15 -2.72 0.74
CA ALA A 616 12.44 -1.53 1.21
C ALA A 616 11.71 -1.73 2.56
N THR A 617 11.05 -2.87 2.77
CA THR A 617 10.15 -3.09 3.93
C THR A 617 10.58 -4.25 4.84
N TRP A 618 10.78 -5.46 4.29
CA TRP A 618 11.02 -6.67 5.07
C TRP A 618 12.40 -6.70 5.74
N LEU A 619 13.47 -6.45 4.97
CA LEU A 619 14.83 -6.55 5.45
C LEU A 619 15.20 -5.50 6.51
N PRO A 620 14.73 -4.24 6.47
CA PRO A 620 14.86 -3.31 7.59
C PRO A 620 14.28 -3.87 8.90
N ALA A 621 13.06 -4.41 8.87
CA ALA A 621 12.42 -5.00 10.04
C ALA A 621 13.18 -6.25 10.55
N MET A 622 13.69 -7.09 9.65
CA MET A 622 14.50 -8.26 10.03
C MET A 622 15.90 -7.88 10.56
N ARG A 623 16.51 -6.81 10.04
CA ARG A 623 17.79 -6.26 10.54
C ARG A 623 17.65 -5.69 11.96
N GLU A 624 16.46 -5.24 12.34
CA GLU A 624 16.10 -4.83 13.71
C GLU A 624 15.74 -6.03 14.60
N LYS A 625 14.88 -6.97 14.13
CA LYS A 625 14.50 -8.20 14.85
C LYS A 625 15.73 -9.10 15.13
N TYR A 626 16.71 -9.11 14.23
CA TYR A 626 17.91 -9.93 14.28
C TYR A 626 19.19 -9.09 14.11
N PRO A 627 19.74 -8.52 15.20
CA PRO A 627 20.97 -7.71 15.15
C PRO A 627 22.16 -8.48 14.55
N LYS A 628 23.03 -7.76 13.84
CA LYS A 628 24.20 -8.34 13.15
C LYS A 628 25.15 -9.02 14.15
N PRO A 629 25.46 -10.33 14.00
CA PRO A 629 26.36 -11.03 14.92
C PRO A 629 27.74 -10.36 14.99
N THR A 630 28.23 -10.13 16.21
CA THR A 630 29.60 -9.67 16.46
C THR A 630 30.61 -10.75 16.11
N ALA A 631 31.75 -10.36 15.55
CA ALA A 631 32.78 -11.29 15.07
C ALA A 631 33.51 -11.96 16.25
N THR A 632 32.98 -13.09 16.72
CA THR A 632 33.61 -13.92 17.76
C THR A 632 34.78 -14.71 17.15
N THR A 633 35.94 -14.70 17.81
CA THR A 633 37.21 -15.31 17.34
C THR A 633 37.27 -16.85 17.48
N ALA A 634 36.12 -17.53 17.39
CA ALA A 634 36.03 -18.99 17.44
C ALA A 634 36.11 -19.63 16.04
N PRO A 635 36.76 -20.79 15.88
CA PRO A 635 36.79 -21.51 14.61
C PRO A 635 35.45 -22.25 14.37
N GLY A 636 34.61 -21.67 13.51
CA GLY A 636 33.29 -22.19 13.14
C GLY A 636 32.17 -21.22 13.51
N ARG A 637 31.34 -20.87 12.52
CA ARG A 637 30.09 -20.12 12.73
C ARG A 637 28.98 -21.10 13.08
N THR A 638 28.03 -20.70 13.92
CA THR A 638 26.82 -21.50 14.13
C THR A 638 25.79 -21.23 13.04
N LEU A 639 24.92 -22.21 12.75
CA LEU A 639 23.83 -22.04 11.77
C LEU A 639 22.93 -20.83 12.09
N THR A 640 22.74 -20.54 13.38
CA THR A 640 22.06 -19.34 13.90
C THR A 640 22.75 -18.04 13.49
N GLN A 641 24.09 -17.98 13.56
CA GLN A 641 24.84 -16.80 13.10
C GLN A 641 24.76 -16.63 11.59
N GLU A 642 24.79 -17.71 10.81
CA GLU A 642 24.63 -17.65 9.36
C GLU A 642 23.22 -17.21 8.95
N ALA A 643 22.18 -17.74 9.61
CA ALA A 643 20.79 -17.37 9.38
C ALA A 643 20.49 -15.91 9.77
N ALA A 644 21.14 -15.39 10.82
CA ALA A 644 21.07 -13.95 11.14
C ALA A 644 21.85 -13.11 10.11
N LEU A 645 23.06 -13.51 9.71
CA LEU A 645 23.88 -12.79 8.72
C LEU A 645 23.23 -12.69 7.33
N PHE A 646 22.34 -13.62 6.97
CA PHE A 646 21.55 -13.56 5.73
C PHE A 646 20.80 -12.23 5.56
N PHE A 647 20.21 -11.67 6.64
CA PHE A 647 19.51 -10.38 6.56
C PHE A 647 20.46 -9.18 6.44
N HIS A 648 21.76 -9.35 6.73
CA HIS A 648 22.80 -8.30 6.74
C HIS A 648 23.83 -8.45 5.59
N SER A 649 23.52 -9.27 4.60
CA SER A 649 24.36 -9.56 3.43
C SER A 649 23.67 -9.11 2.15
N GLU A 650 24.44 -8.64 1.17
CA GLU A 650 23.90 -8.32 -0.16
C GLU A 650 23.40 -9.60 -0.86
N ARG A 651 22.23 -9.52 -1.51
CA ARG A 651 21.66 -10.65 -2.25
C ARG A 651 22.22 -10.69 -3.67
N PRO A 652 22.72 -11.84 -4.16
CA PRO A 652 23.10 -11.95 -5.57
C PRO A 652 21.87 -11.79 -6.47
N SER A 653 21.96 -10.89 -7.45
CA SER A 653 20.96 -10.78 -8.50
C SER A 653 21.02 -12.00 -9.42
N TYR A 654 19.88 -12.35 -10.00
CA TYR A 654 19.83 -13.27 -11.14
C TYR A 654 20.21 -12.53 -12.43
N PRO A 655 20.75 -13.22 -13.46
CA PRO A 655 21.01 -12.61 -14.77
C PRO A 655 19.72 -12.23 -15.50
N ASP A 656 19.71 -11.11 -16.22
CA ASP A 656 18.56 -10.70 -17.04
C ASP A 656 18.19 -11.73 -18.12
N SER A 657 19.15 -12.53 -18.61
CA SER A 657 18.91 -13.62 -19.55
C SER A 657 18.09 -14.77 -18.97
N LEU A 658 18.18 -15.02 -17.65
CA LEU A 658 17.28 -15.94 -16.95
C LEU A 658 15.90 -15.29 -16.82
N LEU A 659 15.86 -14.07 -16.27
CA LEU A 659 14.60 -13.41 -15.88
C LEU A 659 13.73 -13.00 -17.08
N TYR A 660 14.31 -12.79 -18.26
CA TYR A 660 13.58 -12.53 -19.49
C TYR A 660 12.65 -13.69 -19.90
N HIS A 661 13.01 -14.94 -19.58
CA HIS A 661 12.18 -16.12 -19.84
C HIS A 661 11.49 -16.66 -18.57
N PHE A 662 12.07 -16.42 -17.40
CA PHE A 662 11.60 -16.93 -16.12
C PHE A 662 11.59 -15.81 -15.06
N PRO A 663 10.66 -14.84 -15.13
CA PRO A 663 10.59 -13.73 -14.18
C PRO A 663 10.15 -14.18 -12.76
N SER A 664 9.38 -15.26 -12.68
CA SER A 664 8.79 -15.74 -11.43
C SER A 664 9.68 -16.76 -10.72
N MET A 665 9.76 -16.68 -9.41
CA MET A 665 10.44 -17.68 -8.58
C MET A 665 9.39 -18.57 -7.88
N VAL A 666 9.65 -19.88 -7.79
CA VAL A 666 8.82 -20.82 -7.03
C VAL A 666 9.65 -21.66 -6.06
N GLN A 667 9.07 -21.95 -4.90
CA GLN A 667 9.61 -22.85 -3.89
C GLN A 667 8.51 -23.80 -3.42
N LEU A 668 8.78 -25.10 -3.41
CA LEU A 668 7.80 -26.13 -3.03
C LEU A 668 8.45 -27.08 -2.04
N ASP A 669 7.88 -27.19 -0.84
CA ASP A 669 8.44 -27.94 0.27
C ASP A 669 7.31 -28.67 1.00
N VAL A 670 7.43 -29.99 1.10
CA VAL A 670 6.42 -30.86 1.72
C VAL A 670 7.14 -31.81 2.68
N LEU A 671 6.45 -32.23 3.73
CA LEU A 671 6.96 -33.25 4.65
C LEU A 671 7.33 -34.53 3.88
N PRO A 672 8.36 -35.28 4.33
CA PRO A 672 8.82 -36.46 3.61
C PRO A 672 7.74 -37.55 3.42
N PRO A 673 7.83 -38.41 2.39
CA PRO A 673 6.78 -39.39 2.06
C PRO A 673 6.46 -40.43 3.15
N ASP A 674 7.30 -40.56 4.18
CA ASP A 674 7.01 -41.30 5.42
C ASP A 674 5.91 -40.65 6.30
N LEU A 675 5.46 -39.43 5.94
CA LEU A 675 4.47 -38.61 6.63
C LEU A 675 3.39 -38.04 5.68
N LEU A 676 3.19 -38.68 4.52
CA LEU A 676 2.14 -38.33 3.54
C LEU A 676 1.33 -39.59 3.21
N LEU A 677 0.01 -39.44 3.06
CA LEU A 677 -0.88 -40.52 2.66
C LEU A 677 -0.95 -40.65 1.13
N ASP A 678 -1.08 -39.54 0.38
CA ASP A 678 -0.97 -39.53 -1.08
C ASP A 678 0.07 -38.54 -1.64
N THR A 679 1.22 -39.07 -2.08
CA THR A 679 2.25 -38.29 -2.80
C THR A 679 1.77 -37.61 -4.10
N SER A 680 0.58 -37.91 -4.63
CA SER A 680 0.04 -37.22 -5.79
C SER A 680 -0.36 -35.78 -5.50
N VAL A 681 -0.78 -35.46 -4.26
CA VAL A 681 -1.23 -34.11 -3.87
C VAL A 681 -0.14 -33.05 -4.02
N THR A 682 1.14 -33.43 -3.89
CA THR A 682 2.28 -32.52 -4.13
C THR A 682 2.33 -32.03 -5.58
N ARG A 683 1.87 -32.84 -6.55
CA ARG A 683 1.70 -32.41 -7.96
C ARG A 683 0.51 -31.46 -8.09
N SER A 684 -0.58 -31.68 -7.36
CA SER A 684 -1.75 -30.79 -7.36
C SER A 684 -1.40 -29.42 -6.81
N LEU A 685 -0.74 -29.36 -5.64
CA LEU A 685 -0.21 -28.14 -5.02
C LEU A 685 0.68 -27.34 -6.00
N ALA A 686 1.61 -28.03 -6.66
CA ALA A 686 2.46 -27.43 -7.68
C ALA A 686 1.65 -26.91 -8.88
N THR A 687 0.65 -27.65 -9.33
CA THR A 687 -0.21 -27.26 -10.46
C THR A 687 -1.05 -26.02 -10.12
N CYS A 688 -1.55 -25.91 -8.88
CA CYS A 688 -2.27 -24.73 -8.39
C CYS A 688 -1.39 -23.47 -8.44
N LEU A 689 -0.17 -23.55 -7.86
CA LEU A 689 0.78 -22.43 -7.88
C LEU A 689 1.15 -22.00 -9.30
N LEU A 690 1.53 -22.96 -10.15
CA LEU A 690 1.92 -22.68 -11.54
C LEU A 690 0.75 -22.08 -12.35
N SER A 691 -0.48 -22.52 -12.10
CA SER A 691 -1.68 -21.96 -12.74
C SER A 691 -2.00 -20.54 -12.24
N ALA A 692 -1.84 -20.27 -10.95
CA ALA A 692 -2.04 -18.94 -10.38
C ALA A 692 -1.03 -17.92 -10.92
N LEU A 693 0.26 -18.30 -11.03
CA LEU A 693 1.29 -17.48 -11.64
C LEU A 693 1.02 -17.25 -13.14
N LYS A 694 0.59 -18.28 -13.89
CA LYS A 694 0.22 -18.14 -15.30
C LYS A 694 -0.98 -17.20 -15.50
N ALA A 695 -2.03 -17.36 -14.70
CA ALA A 695 -3.24 -16.55 -14.78
C ALA A 695 -2.99 -15.06 -14.51
N ASN A 696 -2.00 -14.74 -13.65
CA ASN A 696 -1.58 -13.38 -13.33
C ASN A 696 -0.39 -12.89 -14.18
N GLY A 697 -0.12 -13.53 -15.34
CA GLY A 697 0.74 -12.99 -16.39
C GLY A 697 2.17 -13.51 -16.46
N SER A 698 2.56 -14.47 -15.62
CA SER A 698 3.89 -15.08 -15.72
C SER A 698 4.05 -15.93 -16.98
N GLN A 699 5.17 -15.72 -17.69
CA GLN A 699 5.55 -16.50 -18.87
C GLN A 699 6.38 -17.74 -18.51
N GLY A 700 6.97 -17.78 -17.31
CA GLY A 700 7.88 -18.83 -16.88
C GLY A 700 8.34 -18.67 -15.44
N VAL A 701 8.65 -19.80 -14.82
CA VAL A 701 9.11 -19.92 -13.44
C VAL A 701 10.52 -20.53 -13.37
N PHE A 702 11.26 -20.18 -12.33
CA PHE A 702 12.47 -20.89 -11.92
C PHE A 702 12.47 -21.22 -10.42
N CYS A 703 13.35 -22.13 -10.01
CA CYS A 703 13.58 -22.52 -8.63
C CYS A 703 15.05 -22.91 -8.41
N GLU A 704 15.53 -22.78 -7.17
CA GLU A 704 16.88 -23.18 -6.77
C GLU A 704 16.83 -24.55 -6.04
N VAL A 705 17.76 -25.44 -6.36
CA VAL A 705 17.84 -26.80 -5.82
C VAL A 705 19.29 -27.22 -5.58
N LEU A 706 19.59 -27.72 -4.39
CA LEU A 706 20.88 -28.34 -4.09
C LEU A 706 21.16 -29.53 -5.03
N PRO A 707 22.32 -29.61 -5.73
CA PRO A 707 22.69 -30.73 -6.59
C PRO A 707 22.73 -32.10 -5.91
N THR A 708 22.73 -32.14 -4.57
CA THR A 708 22.68 -33.34 -3.75
C THR A 708 21.25 -33.88 -3.55
N ASP A 709 20.21 -33.04 -3.69
CA ASP A 709 18.81 -33.43 -3.50
C ASP A 709 18.21 -34.05 -4.78
N ARG A 710 18.64 -35.28 -5.07
CA ARG A 710 18.17 -36.06 -6.23
C ARG A 710 16.66 -36.25 -6.25
N THR A 711 16.01 -36.35 -5.09
CA THR A 711 14.56 -36.55 -4.97
C THR A 711 13.80 -35.34 -5.48
N ARG A 712 14.21 -34.13 -5.06
CA ARG A 712 13.62 -32.86 -5.51
C ARG A 712 13.90 -32.60 -6.99
N LEU A 713 15.11 -32.91 -7.47
CA LEU A 713 15.45 -32.82 -8.89
C LEU A 713 14.57 -33.74 -9.75
N GLU A 714 14.47 -35.03 -9.38
CA GLU A 714 13.59 -35.98 -10.09
C GLU A 714 12.12 -35.53 -10.08
N PHE A 715 11.63 -34.98 -8.97
CA PHE A 715 10.26 -34.46 -8.87
C PHE A 715 10.04 -33.26 -9.82
N LEU A 716 10.93 -32.26 -9.80
CA LEU A 716 10.81 -31.07 -10.64
C LEU A 716 10.98 -31.39 -12.13
N THR A 717 11.89 -32.28 -12.51
CA THR A 717 11.99 -32.75 -13.91
C THR A 717 10.73 -33.52 -14.34
N LYS A 718 10.10 -34.30 -13.46
CA LYS A 718 8.78 -34.93 -13.72
C LYS A 718 7.63 -33.90 -13.78
N LEU A 719 7.82 -32.68 -13.27
CA LEU A 719 6.95 -31.52 -13.49
C LEU A 719 7.34 -30.68 -14.72
N GLY A 720 8.32 -31.10 -15.52
CA GLY A 720 8.76 -30.39 -16.72
C GLY A 720 9.69 -29.20 -16.48
N PHE A 721 10.34 -29.12 -15.32
CA PHE A 721 11.45 -28.19 -15.10
C PHE A 721 12.75 -28.75 -15.72
N LEU A 722 13.50 -27.87 -16.38
CA LEU A 722 14.75 -28.18 -17.06
C LEU A 722 15.91 -27.38 -16.43
N GLU A 723 17.12 -27.94 -16.46
CA GLU A 723 18.33 -27.26 -15.99
C GLU A 723 18.67 -26.07 -16.89
N ILE A 724 18.92 -24.91 -16.29
CA ILE A 724 19.31 -23.70 -17.02
C ILE A 724 20.80 -23.47 -16.82
N PHE A 725 21.58 -23.81 -17.84
CA PHE A 725 23.03 -23.63 -17.85
C PHE A 725 23.42 -22.16 -17.81
N GLY A 726 23.59 -21.63 -16.60
CA GLY A 726 24.07 -20.26 -16.34
C GLY A 726 25.56 -20.10 -16.67
N SER A 727 25.88 -19.91 -17.95
CA SER A 727 27.22 -19.46 -18.38
C SER A 727 27.42 -17.97 -18.05
N ASP A 728 27.56 -17.64 -16.77
CA ASP A 728 28.52 -16.67 -16.23
C ASP A 728 28.25 -16.40 -14.73
N ALA A 729 29.28 -16.65 -13.90
CA ALA A 729 29.49 -16.12 -12.56
C ALA A 729 28.30 -16.10 -11.55
N LEU A 730 27.94 -17.26 -10.98
CA LEU A 730 27.33 -17.33 -9.64
C LEU A 730 28.13 -18.26 -8.72
N THR A 731 28.50 -17.75 -7.55
CA THR A 731 29.14 -18.51 -6.45
C THR A 731 28.09 -19.18 -5.55
N ARG A 732 27.04 -19.76 -6.15
CA ARG A 732 25.99 -20.51 -5.43
C ARG A 732 26.33 -22.00 -5.44
N GLU A 733 25.97 -22.69 -4.36
CA GLU A 733 26.05 -24.15 -4.27
C GLU A 733 24.82 -24.83 -4.91
N ASP A 734 23.78 -24.04 -5.19
CA ASP A 734 22.48 -24.46 -5.72
C ASP A 734 22.42 -24.37 -7.26
N MET A 735 21.71 -25.32 -7.87
CA MET A 735 21.43 -25.38 -9.30
C MET A 735 20.07 -24.74 -9.61
N VAL A 736 19.98 -24.02 -10.74
CA VAL A 736 18.74 -23.37 -11.17
C VAL A 736 18.00 -24.25 -12.19
N LEU A 737 16.76 -24.59 -11.87
CA LEU A 737 15.83 -25.23 -12.80
C LEU A 737 14.70 -24.26 -13.18
N GLY A 738 14.24 -24.28 -14.43
CA GLY A 738 13.09 -23.47 -14.87
C GLY A 738 12.15 -24.16 -15.84
N ARG A 739 10.96 -23.59 -15.97
CA ARG A 739 9.83 -24.09 -16.77
C ARG A 739 9.00 -22.93 -17.32
N LEU A 740 8.68 -22.98 -18.61
CA LEU A 740 7.69 -22.09 -19.22
C LEU A 740 6.26 -22.53 -18.85
N LEU A 741 5.34 -21.57 -18.71
CA LEU A 741 3.99 -21.80 -18.18
C LEU A 741 2.93 -22.05 -19.24
#